data_AF-A0A512T1A6-F1
#
_entry.id   AF-A0A512T1A6-F1
#
_cell.length_a   1.000
_cell.length_b   1.000
_cell.length_c   1.000
_cell.angle_alpha   90.00
_cell.angle_beta   90.00
_cell.angle_gamma   90.00
#
_symmetry.space_group_name_H-M   'P 1'
#
loop_
_entity.id
_entity.type
_entity.pdbx_description
1 polymer ?
#
loop_
_entity_poly.entity_id
_entity_poly.type
_entity_poly.pdbx_seq_one_letter_code
_entity_poly.pdbx_strand_id
1 'polypeptide(L)'
;MNTVEPLEGVGSIKVKLGLLVGASCVVAALFATIGDRAGMPIWLTLPVTVALALAVVQWLARGMTAPLREMTHAASRMAAGDYAQRVSTASTDEVGQLARAFNAMSADLADADSQRRQLIATVSHELRTPLTAQRALLENLVDGVVQPDDAALRGALTQSERLSDLVGDLLDLSRIDAGVAPLRLEEVGVADLLRGAVAEAELSSRTVTHVCRVVPEDLAVTADPARLKQLVANLLDNAARHSPPDGEIQLVATALDDDGWSLDVIDQGPGIPADKAASVFRRFGTGDDSGGGTGLGLAIASWVCELHGGSISVLPTPPGGRGARLRAVLPRHTRSRVREASTPAAQTISEVPMTTTPVPPPAQPAQPARPARPGQPAAATASTGVAKPGPPPFTDQLFGKFWPEAGLRPQPQLLIGALLLGLFASITLPDRRIGVAACLVVLLAAGLMLRASTEKRGPWSVACVVVGVALTMMTVVRATEWIGVLSVMLAALLLAATVTRARSFISIPLSAMSWVLAGLRGLPLLGRTLTATSRMPLLWPVLRTVAIAAVGLVLFGGLFASGDAIFGSWAQSLVPDLRWDTIIARIFVFVFVAGVALAGAYLALNPPRIADLDVPRGAPVRHRWEWLVPLGVVIALFALFLVAQATAMWGGHEYLRETTGLTYAEYVHEGFGQLTTATFLTLVVVGIATRKASQETASDRLALRVSLLVLCTLTLAVVASALYRMSLYQEAYGYTVLRVFVDGFELWLGLLIVLMMVAVVRLNGTWVPRAALISGAVLFLGFGLMNPDGWVASRNIDRFHATGKLDTYYLAGLGVDATPAILAGLDDKQAACVVTWRMEKSADRSDDVLSWNLGRDRAFDAAKGRDLTVDPTFCKGFGDGFVPTDTRSEIFD
;
A
#
# COMPACT_ATOMS: atom_id res chain seq x y z
N MET A 1 12.92 12.33 -18.37
CA MET A 1 12.45 11.27 -19.27
C MET A 1 10.98 11.08 -19.01
N ASN A 2 10.14 11.38 -20.01
CA ASN A 2 8.69 11.17 -19.96
C ASN A 2 8.44 9.68 -19.67
N THR A 3 7.90 9.37 -18.50
CA THR A 3 7.50 8.01 -18.16
C THR A 3 6.25 7.70 -18.96
N VAL A 4 6.45 7.03 -20.10
CA VAL A 4 5.37 6.43 -20.89
C VAL A 4 4.49 5.64 -19.94
N GLU A 5 3.23 6.06 -19.76
CA GLU A 5 2.29 5.31 -18.96
C GLU A 5 1.99 4.00 -19.71
N PRO A 6 2.27 2.83 -19.11
CA PRO A 6 2.01 1.57 -19.79
C PRO A 6 0.51 1.48 -20.10
N LEU A 7 0.17 1.08 -21.33
CA LEU A 7 -1.20 0.89 -21.83
C LEU A 7 -2.00 2.16 -22.14
N GLU A 8 -1.36 3.31 -22.32
CA GLU A 8 -2.04 4.58 -22.66
C GLU A 8 -2.91 4.48 -23.94
N GLY A 9 -2.52 3.62 -24.90
CA GLY A 9 -3.26 3.39 -26.15
C GLY A 9 -4.44 2.40 -26.05
N VAL A 10 -4.72 1.81 -24.88
CA VAL A 10 -5.78 0.80 -24.73
C VAL A 10 -7.08 1.48 -24.28
N GLY A 11 -8.11 1.44 -25.13
CA GLY A 11 -9.37 2.17 -24.90
C GLY A 11 -10.38 1.52 -23.94
N SER A 12 -10.05 0.41 -23.27
CA SER A 12 -10.93 -0.17 -22.24
C SER A 12 -10.17 -0.69 -21.03
N ILE A 13 -10.67 -0.34 -19.84
CA ILE A 13 -10.16 -0.74 -18.54
C ILE A 13 -10.25 -2.26 -18.34
N LYS A 14 -11.27 -2.92 -18.90
CA LYS A 14 -11.39 -4.38 -18.88
C LYS A 14 -10.25 -5.05 -19.65
N VAL A 15 -9.89 -4.47 -20.80
CA VAL A 15 -8.76 -4.95 -21.61
C VAL A 15 -7.43 -4.70 -20.90
N LYS A 16 -7.25 -3.53 -20.27
CA LYS A 16 -6.06 -3.26 -19.44
C LYS A 16 -5.92 -4.27 -18.28
N LEU A 17 -7.02 -4.57 -17.58
CA LEU A 17 -7.04 -5.56 -16.50
C LEU A 17 -6.72 -6.97 -17.02
N GLY A 18 -7.29 -7.35 -18.16
CA GLY A 18 -7.00 -8.63 -18.81
C GLY A 18 -5.55 -8.74 -19.27
N LEU A 19 -4.97 -7.69 -19.82
CA LEU A 19 -3.57 -7.64 -20.26
C LEU A 19 -2.61 -7.65 -19.08
N LEU A 20 -2.98 -7.02 -17.97
CA LEU A 20 -2.26 -7.10 -16.69
C LEU A 20 -2.24 -8.52 -16.13
N VAL A 21 -3.40 -9.18 -16.04
CA VAL A 21 -3.50 -10.57 -15.58
C VAL A 21 -2.73 -11.50 -16.51
N GLY A 22 -2.94 -11.37 -17.83
CA GLY A 22 -2.25 -12.16 -18.85
C GLY A 22 -0.73 -12.01 -18.79
N ALA A 23 -0.21 -10.78 -18.74
CA ALA A 23 1.22 -10.53 -18.61
C ALA A 23 1.79 -11.09 -17.30
N SER A 24 1.06 -10.98 -16.18
CA SER A 24 1.49 -11.54 -14.90
C SER A 24 1.54 -13.08 -14.92
N CYS A 25 0.56 -13.74 -15.54
CA CYS A 25 0.52 -15.19 -15.70
C CYS A 25 1.62 -15.68 -16.64
N VAL A 26 1.86 -14.98 -17.76
CA VAL A 26 2.93 -15.32 -18.72
C VAL A 26 4.29 -15.19 -18.06
N VAL A 27 4.54 -14.09 -17.32
CA VAL A 27 5.79 -13.91 -16.57
C VAL A 27 5.93 -15.00 -15.51
N ALA A 28 4.87 -15.31 -14.75
CA ALA A 28 4.93 -16.36 -13.74
C ALA A 28 5.23 -17.73 -14.36
N ALA A 29 4.55 -18.11 -15.44
CA ALA A 29 4.76 -19.36 -16.14
C ALA A 29 6.15 -19.45 -16.78
N LEU A 30 6.62 -18.36 -17.40
CA LEU A 30 7.95 -18.27 -17.99
C LEU A 30 9.04 -18.48 -16.93
N PHE A 31 8.96 -17.78 -15.80
CA PHE A 31 9.98 -17.91 -14.74
C PHE A 31 9.90 -19.25 -13.99
N ALA A 32 8.70 -19.81 -13.80
CA ALA A 32 8.55 -21.15 -13.25
C ALA A 32 9.16 -22.22 -14.17
N THR A 33 8.85 -22.18 -15.47
CA THR A 33 9.39 -23.13 -16.47
C THR A 33 10.89 -22.98 -16.68
N ILE A 34 11.38 -21.75 -16.66
CA ILE A 34 12.82 -21.45 -16.68
C ILE A 34 13.51 -22.01 -15.44
N GLY A 35 12.92 -21.79 -14.25
CA GLY A 35 13.47 -22.28 -12.99
C GLY A 35 13.57 -23.81 -12.98
N ASP A 36 12.50 -24.47 -13.42
CA ASP A 36 12.44 -25.93 -13.57
C ASP A 36 13.51 -26.45 -14.55
N ARG A 37 13.61 -25.86 -15.75
CA ARG A 37 14.65 -26.24 -16.72
C ARG A 37 16.07 -25.91 -16.29
N ALA A 38 16.25 -24.93 -15.42
CA ALA A 38 17.55 -24.59 -14.85
C ALA A 38 17.94 -25.49 -13.66
N GLY A 39 17.12 -26.50 -13.31
CA GLY A 39 17.35 -27.38 -12.16
C GLY A 39 17.28 -26.65 -10.83
N MET A 40 16.60 -25.49 -10.78
CA MET A 40 16.52 -24.68 -9.57
C MET A 40 15.44 -25.23 -8.64
N PRO A 41 15.75 -25.45 -7.35
CA PRO A 41 14.79 -26.04 -6.44
C PRO A 41 13.59 -25.10 -6.20
N ILE A 42 12.40 -25.69 -6.04
CA ILE A 42 11.10 -24.99 -5.99
C ILE A 42 11.05 -23.86 -4.95
N TRP A 43 11.73 -24.04 -3.81
CA TRP A 43 11.75 -23.05 -2.72
C TRP A 43 12.50 -21.76 -3.10
N LEU A 44 13.39 -21.79 -4.09
CA LEU A 44 14.00 -20.61 -4.67
C LEU A 44 13.09 -20.00 -5.73
N THR A 45 12.64 -20.80 -6.70
CA THR A 45 11.93 -20.31 -7.89
C THR A 45 10.60 -19.64 -7.54
N LEU A 46 9.84 -20.23 -6.62
CA LEU A 46 8.50 -19.76 -6.24
C LEU A 46 8.46 -18.31 -5.73
N PRO A 47 9.23 -17.90 -4.69
CA PRO A 47 9.19 -16.52 -4.19
C PRO A 47 9.61 -15.48 -5.23
N VAL A 48 10.57 -15.81 -6.11
CA VAL A 48 11.02 -14.89 -7.16
C VAL A 48 9.99 -14.74 -8.26
N THR A 49 9.38 -15.84 -8.71
CA THR A 49 8.28 -15.83 -9.68
C THR A 49 7.12 -14.98 -9.17
N VAL A 50 6.77 -15.12 -7.89
CA VAL A 50 5.76 -14.27 -7.23
C VAL A 50 6.20 -12.81 -7.19
N ALA A 51 7.45 -12.52 -6.81
CA ALA A 51 7.97 -11.15 -6.75
C ALA A 51 7.97 -10.45 -8.11
N LEU A 52 8.38 -11.16 -9.18
CA LEU A 52 8.37 -10.66 -10.56
C LEU A 52 6.94 -10.43 -11.06
N ALA A 53 6.04 -11.37 -10.83
CA ALA A 53 4.63 -11.20 -11.17
C ALA A 53 4.04 -9.97 -10.47
N LEU A 54 4.30 -9.79 -9.17
CA LEU A 54 3.88 -8.61 -8.42
C LEU A 54 4.51 -7.31 -8.94
N ALA A 55 5.78 -7.33 -9.32
CA ALA A 55 6.47 -6.17 -9.88
C ALA A 55 5.86 -5.73 -11.21
N VAL A 56 5.54 -6.70 -12.09
CA VAL A 56 4.87 -6.47 -13.38
C VAL A 56 3.46 -5.91 -13.13
N VAL A 57 2.70 -6.53 -12.23
CA VAL A 57 1.36 -6.03 -11.84
C VAL A 57 1.45 -4.58 -11.34
N GLN A 58 2.38 -4.27 -10.44
CA GLN A 58 2.56 -2.92 -9.91
C GLN A 58 3.00 -1.91 -10.99
N TRP A 59 3.87 -2.33 -11.91
CA TRP A 59 4.32 -1.47 -13.01
C TRP A 59 3.16 -1.14 -13.96
N LEU A 60 2.35 -2.13 -14.37
CA LEU A 60 1.19 -1.91 -15.25
C LEU A 60 0.05 -1.18 -14.52
N ALA A 61 -0.22 -1.49 -13.24
CA ALA A 61 -1.32 -0.89 -12.48
C ALA A 61 -1.11 0.60 -12.17
N ARG A 62 0.13 1.12 -12.22
CA ARG A 62 0.40 2.55 -12.00
C ARG A 62 -0.34 3.44 -12.99
N GLY A 63 -0.39 3.06 -14.27
CA GLY A 63 -1.09 3.82 -15.31
C GLY A 63 -2.62 3.87 -15.15
N MET A 64 -3.20 2.91 -14.41
CA MET A 64 -4.64 2.89 -14.14
C MET A 64 -5.03 3.61 -12.85
N THR A 65 -4.16 3.58 -11.84
CA THR A 65 -4.48 4.06 -10.49
C THR A 65 -4.12 5.54 -10.27
N ALA A 66 -3.13 6.06 -10.99
CA ALA A 66 -2.73 7.46 -10.86
C ALA A 66 -3.85 8.46 -11.21
N PRO A 67 -4.58 8.33 -12.34
CA PRO A 67 -5.65 9.27 -12.69
C PRO A 67 -6.81 9.27 -11.69
N LEU A 68 -7.21 8.10 -11.18
CA LEU A 68 -8.27 7.99 -10.17
C LEU A 68 -7.91 8.70 -8.87
N ARG A 69 -6.63 8.64 -8.46
CA ARG A 69 -6.16 9.34 -7.26
C ARG A 69 -6.10 10.85 -7.45
N GLU A 70 -5.74 11.30 -8.65
CA GLU A 70 -5.79 12.71 -9.04
C GLU A 70 -7.23 13.24 -9.00
N MET A 71 -8.19 12.49 -9.54
CA MET A 71 -9.62 12.82 -9.48
C MET A 71 -10.15 12.91 -8.05
N THR A 72 -9.78 11.97 -7.19
CA THR A 72 -10.19 11.99 -5.77
C THR A 72 -9.67 13.25 -5.07
N HIS A 73 -8.41 13.62 -5.33
CA HIS A 73 -7.84 14.86 -4.80
C HIS A 73 -8.54 16.10 -5.37
N ALA A 74 -8.80 16.14 -6.68
CA ALA A 74 -9.50 17.25 -7.30
C ALA A 74 -10.92 17.44 -6.74
N ALA A 75 -11.67 16.36 -6.56
CA ALA A 75 -13.00 16.39 -5.96
C ALA A 75 -12.97 16.92 -4.52
N SER A 76 -11.98 16.50 -3.70
CA SER A 76 -11.85 16.99 -2.32
C SER A 76 -11.55 18.50 -2.23
N ARG A 77 -10.81 19.06 -3.20
CA ARG A 77 -10.54 20.50 -3.27
C ARG A 77 -11.72 21.29 -3.82
N MET A 78 -12.43 20.71 -4.77
CA MET A 78 -13.69 21.27 -5.26
C MET A 78 -14.72 21.41 -4.15
N ALA A 79 -14.81 20.41 -3.25
CA ALA A 79 -15.65 20.50 -2.05
C ALA A 79 -15.24 21.64 -1.10
N ALA A 80 -14.00 22.13 -1.20
CA ALA A 80 -13.51 23.30 -0.47
C ALA A 80 -13.66 24.62 -1.26
N GLY A 81 -14.30 24.61 -2.44
CA GLY A 81 -14.59 25.79 -3.26
C GLY A 81 -13.54 26.15 -4.32
N ASP A 82 -12.55 25.28 -4.58
CA ASP A 82 -11.54 25.48 -5.63
C ASP A 82 -11.96 24.79 -6.94
N TYR A 83 -12.65 25.52 -7.81
CA TYR A 83 -13.18 25.01 -9.09
C TYR A 83 -12.19 25.11 -10.27
N ALA A 84 -11.01 25.72 -10.07
CA ALA A 84 -10.06 26.00 -11.16
C ALA A 84 -9.24 24.76 -11.58
N GLN A 85 -9.28 23.69 -10.78
CA GLN A 85 -8.47 22.51 -11.03
C GLN A 85 -9.02 21.65 -12.18
N ARG A 86 -8.13 21.29 -13.12
CA ARG A 86 -8.40 20.32 -14.18
C ARG A 86 -7.69 19.00 -13.87
N VAL A 87 -8.32 17.89 -14.22
CA VAL A 87 -7.71 16.54 -14.22
C VAL A 87 -7.22 16.22 -15.63
N SER A 88 -6.11 15.49 -15.75
CA SER A 88 -5.59 15.07 -17.07
C SER A 88 -6.57 14.16 -17.83
N THR A 89 -6.65 14.36 -19.15
CA THR A 89 -7.54 13.59 -20.06
C THR A 89 -6.76 12.74 -21.06
N ALA A 90 -5.52 12.36 -20.72
CA ALA A 90 -4.64 11.63 -21.65
C ALA A 90 -5.20 10.24 -22.02
N SER A 91 -5.98 9.62 -21.13
CA SER A 91 -6.58 8.32 -21.40
C SER A 91 -7.81 8.39 -22.31
N THR A 92 -7.93 7.40 -23.19
CA THR A 92 -9.09 7.20 -24.07
C THR A 92 -10.10 6.20 -23.51
N ASP A 93 -9.80 5.59 -22.36
CA ASP A 93 -10.64 4.60 -21.69
C ASP A 93 -11.79 5.22 -20.88
N GLU A 94 -12.50 4.38 -20.12
CA GLU A 94 -13.61 4.77 -19.25
C GLU A 94 -13.16 5.77 -18.16
N VAL A 95 -11.90 5.72 -17.72
CA VAL A 95 -11.32 6.69 -16.77
C VAL A 95 -11.12 8.04 -17.46
N GLY A 96 -10.68 8.03 -18.72
CA GLY A 96 -10.61 9.23 -19.56
C GLY A 96 -11.96 9.88 -19.81
N GLN A 97 -13.02 9.09 -20.02
CA GLN A 97 -14.39 9.58 -20.12
C GLN A 97 -14.84 10.25 -18.82
N LEU A 98 -14.55 9.62 -17.68
CA LEU A 98 -14.86 10.19 -16.36
C LEU A 98 -14.10 11.50 -16.12
N ALA A 99 -12.82 11.59 -16.51
CA ALA A 99 -12.02 12.81 -16.40
C ALA A 99 -12.60 13.96 -17.24
N ARG A 100 -13.09 13.67 -18.46
CA ARG A 100 -13.79 14.66 -19.30
C ARG A 100 -15.09 15.14 -18.65
N ALA A 101 -15.91 14.22 -18.16
CA ALA A 101 -17.16 14.56 -17.47
C ALA A 101 -16.91 15.41 -16.20
N PHE A 102 -15.89 15.05 -15.42
CA PHE A 102 -15.47 15.81 -14.24
C PHE A 102 -15.01 17.23 -14.59
N ASN A 103 -14.20 17.39 -15.65
CA ASN A 103 -13.76 18.70 -16.09
C ASN A 103 -14.94 19.55 -16.59
N ALA A 104 -15.90 18.97 -17.31
CA ALA A 104 -17.10 19.70 -17.74
C ALA A 104 -17.88 20.24 -16.52
N MET A 105 -18.20 19.38 -15.55
CA MET A 105 -18.88 19.78 -14.31
C MET A 105 -18.10 20.87 -13.54
N SER A 106 -16.77 20.78 -13.50
CA SER A 106 -15.92 21.79 -12.84
C SER A 106 -16.01 23.15 -13.52
N ALA A 107 -16.14 23.17 -14.86
CA ALA A 107 -16.30 24.40 -15.62
C ALA A 107 -17.64 25.06 -15.33
N ASP A 108 -18.73 24.29 -15.41
CA ASP A 108 -20.09 24.79 -15.16
C ASP A 108 -20.22 25.39 -13.75
N LEU A 109 -19.58 24.76 -12.76
CA LEU A 109 -19.60 25.24 -11.38
C LEU A 109 -18.76 26.52 -11.18
N ALA A 110 -17.62 26.62 -11.87
CA ALA A 110 -16.80 27.83 -11.86
C ALA A 110 -17.54 29.02 -12.50
N ASP A 111 -18.24 28.77 -13.61
CA ASP A 111 -19.03 29.79 -14.31
C ASP A 111 -20.18 30.27 -13.43
N ALA A 112 -20.93 29.36 -12.80
CA ALA A 112 -22.00 29.70 -11.86
C ALA A 112 -21.51 30.53 -10.66
N ASP A 113 -20.34 30.18 -10.08
CA ASP A 113 -19.76 30.94 -8.96
C ASP A 113 -19.31 32.35 -9.41
N SER A 114 -18.75 32.47 -10.62
CA SER A 114 -18.33 33.77 -11.18
C SER A 114 -19.52 34.70 -11.41
N GLN A 115 -20.62 34.19 -11.97
CA GLN A 115 -21.86 34.95 -12.20
C GLN A 115 -22.48 35.40 -10.88
N ARG A 116 -22.53 34.53 -9.87
CA ARG A 116 -23.01 34.87 -8.53
C ARG A 116 -22.18 36.00 -7.91
N ARG A 117 -20.84 35.94 -7.99
CA ARG A 117 -19.96 36.99 -7.44
C ARG A 117 -20.12 38.30 -8.17
N GLN A 118 -20.23 38.27 -9.50
CA GLN A 118 -20.45 39.46 -10.32
C GLN A 118 -21.77 40.14 -9.95
N LEU A 119 -22.85 39.37 -9.78
CA LEU A 119 -24.14 39.89 -9.33
C LEU A 119 -24.00 40.60 -7.98
N ILE A 120 -23.40 39.95 -6.97
CA ILE A 120 -23.21 40.55 -5.64
C ILE A 120 -22.39 41.85 -5.72
N ALA A 121 -21.34 41.87 -6.55
CA ALA A 121 -20.48 43.04 -6.72
C ALA A 121 -21.24 44.22 -7.35
N THR A 122 -21.98 43.97 -8.44
CA THR A 122 -22.78 45.00 -9.13
C THR A 122 -23.89 45.53 -8.23
N VAL A 123 -24.65 44.66 -7.58
CA VAL A 123 -25.71 45.07 -6.62
C VAL A 123 -25.16 45.94 -5.50
N SER A 124 -24.00 45.56 -4.95
CA SER A 124 -23.34 46.34 -3.90
C SER A 124 -22.90 47.72 -4.39
N HIS A 125 -22.53 47.85 -5.66
CA HIS A 125 -22.11 49.11 -6.27
C HIS A 125 -23.30 50.05 -6.50
N GLU A 126 -24.37 49.53 -7.11
CA GLU A 126 -25.57 50.31 -7.45
C GLU A 126 -26.33 50.79 -6.21
N LEU A 127 -26.30 50.06 -5.10
CA LEU A 127 -26.90 50.51 -3.83
C LEU A 127 -26.02 51.54 -3.09
N ARG A 128 -24.68 51.42 -3.20
CA ARG A 128 -23.75 52.26 -2.43
C ARG A 128 -23.77 53.71 -2.90
N THR A 129 -23.82 53.95 -4.20
CA THR A 129 -23.79 55.29 -4.79
C THR A 129 -24.93 56.19 -4.30
N PRO A 130 -26.22 55.81 -4.44
CA PRO A 130 -27.33 56.63 -3.93
C PRO A 130 -27.35 56.72 -2.41
N LEU A 131 -26.99 55.64 -1.69
CA LEU A 131 -26.92 55.68 -0.22
C LEU A 131 -25.85 56.66 0.28
N THR A 132 -24.71 56.74 -0.40
CA THR A 132 -23.63 57.70 -0.06
C THR A 132 -24.08 59.13 -0.35
N ALA A 133 -24.77 59.36 -1.46
CA ALA A 133 -25.31 60.68 -1.80
C ALA A 133 -26.38 61.14 -0.80
N GLN A 134 -27.30 60.26 -0.41
CA GLN A 134 -28.33 60.55 0.59
C GLN A 134 -27.70 60.83 1.96
N ARG A 135 -26.71 60.04 2.37
CA ARG A 135 -25.97 60.26 3.60
C ARG A 135 -25.25 61.61 3.59
N ALA A 136 -24.54 61.95 2.51
CA ALA A 136 -23.84 63.23 2.40
C ALA A 136 -24.80 64.43 2.45
N LEU A 137 -25.96 64.32 1.83
CA LEU A 137 -27.00 65.36 1.90
C LEU A 137 -27.53 65.53 3.34
N LEU A 138 -27.82 64.42 4.03
CA LEU A 138 -28.30 64.45 5.41
C LEU A 138 -27.23 64.94 6.39
N GLU A 139 -25.96 64.56 6.21
CA GLU A 139 -24.84 65.07 7.00
C GLU A 139 -24.66 66.58 6.81
N ASN A 140 -24.71 67.09 5.58
CA ASN A 140 -24.64 68.53 5.30
C ASN A 140 -25.80 69.32 5.92
N LEU A 141 -27.00 68.72 5.99
CA LEU A 141 -28.17 69.31 6.64
C LEU A 141 -28.00 69.35 8.17
N VAL A 142 -27.44 68.29 8.77
CA VAL A 142 -27.18 68.20 10.22
C VAL A 142 -26.06 69.14 10.64
N ASP A 143 -25.00 69.23 9.85
CA ASP A 143 -23.83 70.09 10.12
C ASP A 143 -24.10 71.58 9.83
N GLY A 144 -25.30 71.92 9.32
CA GLY A 144 -25.72 73.29 9.02
C GLY A 144 -25.05 73.90 7.78
N VAL A 145 -24.35 73.08 6.98
CA VAL A 145 -23.73 73.47 5.71
C VAL A 145 -24.79 73.76 4.65
N VAL A 146 -25.88 72.99 4.66
CA VAL A 146 -27.09 73.20 3.86
C VAL A 146 -28.24 73.51 4.82
N GLN A 147 -29.04 74.53 4.55
CA GLN A 147 -30.22 74.80 5.39
C GLN A 147 -31.33 73.78 5.07
N PRO A 148 -32.08 73.30 6.08
CA PRO A 148 -33.21 72.40 5.89
C PRO A 148 -34.41 73.16 5.32
N ASP A 149 -34.27 73.60 4.09
CA ASP A 149 -35.32 74.21 3.31
C ASP A 149 -36.16 73.14 2.59
N ASP A 150 -37.26 73.63 2.05
CA ASP A 150 -38.25 72.86 1.31
C ASP A 150 -37.67 72.17 0.06
N ALA A 151 -36.52 72.63 -0.46
CA ALA A 151 -35.85 72.04 -1.62
C ALA A 151 -34.94 70.88 -1.19
N ALA A 152 -34.17 71.04 -0.12
CA ALA A 152 -33.27 70.01 0.40
C ALA A 152 -34.03 68.79 0.97
N LEU A 153 -35.14 69.02 1.68
CA LEU A 153 -36.01 67.96 2.18
C LEU A 153 -36.69 67.17 1.05
N ARG A 154 -37.16 67.86 -0.01
CA ARG A 154 -37.68 67.21 -1.22
C ARG A 154 -36.58 66.43 -1.94
N GLY A 155 -35.37 66.97 -2.02
CA GLY A 155 -34.21 66.27 -2.58
C GLY A 155 -33.88 64.97 -1.83
N ALA A 156 -33.91 64.98 -0.50
CA ALA A 156 -33.70 63.79 0.32
C ALA A 156 -34.82 62.75 0.14
N LEU A 157 -36.08 63.19 0.04
CA LEU A 157 -37.23 62.32 -0.20
C LEU A 157 -37.14 61.66 -1.58
N THR A 158 -36.87 62.42 -2.65
CA THR A 158 -36.72 61.89 -4.01
C THR A 158 -35.57 60.87 -4.10
N GLN A 159 -34.48 61.05 -3.35
CA GLN A 159 -33.40 60.05 -3.28
C GLN A 159 -33.84 58.77 -2.54
N SER A 160 -34.65 58.89 -1.49
CA SER A 160 -35.22 57.73 -0.77
C SER A 160 -36.22 56.94 -1.62
N GLU A 161 -37.04 57.63 -2.41
CA GLU A 161 -37.98 57.02 -3.36
C GLU A 161 -37.22 56.26 -4.44
N ARG A 162 -36.19 56.88 -5.04
CA ARG A 162 -35.31 56.21 -6.01
C ARG A 162 -34.62 54.96 -5.47
N LEU A 163 -34.17 54.98 -4.21
CA LEU A 163 -33.61 53.79 -3.56
C LEU A 163 -34.66 52.68 -3.36
N SER A 164 -35.89 53.06 -3.03
CA SER A 164 -37.00 52.13 -2.86
C SER A 164 -37.38 51.46 -4.19
N ASP A 165 -37.40 52.23 -5.27
CA ASP A 165 -37.65 51.74 -6.63
C ASP A 165 -36.53 50.79 -7.08
N LEU A 166 -35.26 51.14 -6.85
CA LEU A 166 -34.11 50.28 -7.18
C LEU A 166 -34.14 48.95 -6.41
N VAL A 167 -34.53 48.97 -5.13
CA VAL A 167 -34.70 47.74 -4.33
C VAL A 167 -35.90 46.93 -4.84
N GLY A 168 -36.99 47.59 -5.23
CA GLY A 168 -38.14 46.96 -5.88
C GLY A 168 -37.75 46.23 -7.16
N ASP A 169 -37.05 46.91 -8.06
CA ASP A 169 -36.53 46.35 -9.33
C ASP A 169 -35.62 45.14 -9.07
N LEU A 170 -34.78 45.21 -8.04
CA LEU A 170 -33.85 44.14 -7.68
C LEU A 170 -34.56 42.91 -7.07
N LEU A 171 -35.63 43.12 -6.30
CA LEU A 171 -36.46 42.04 -5.77
C LEU A 171 -37.30 41.39 -6.88
N ASP A 172 -37.82 42.17 -7.81
CA ASP A 172 -38.47 41.65 -9.02
C ASP A 172 -37.46 40.80 -9.81
N LEU A 173 -36.23 41.28 -10.00
CA LEU A 173 -35.15 40.51 -10.65
C LEU A 173 -34.79 39.21 -9.92
N SER A 174 -34.73 39.20 -8.59
CA SER A 174 -34.47 37.99 -7.82
C SER A 174 -35.59 36.95 -7.93
N ARG A 175 -36.85 37.38 -8.06
CA ARG A 175 -38.00 36.48 -8.27
C ARG A 175 -37.98 35.86 -9.67
N ILE A 176 -37.40 36.57 -10.64
CA ILE A 176 -37.18 36.11 -12.02
C ILE A 176 -36.16 34.97 -12.05
N ASP A 177 -34.98 35.15 -11.43
CA ASP A 177 -33.93 34.11 -11.40
C ASP A 177 -34.38 32.83 -10.69
N ALA A 178 -35.33 32.94 -9.76
CA ALA A 178 -35.92 31.80 -9.07
C ALA A 178 -37.04 31.09 -9.88
N GLY A 179 -37.54 31.70 -10.97
CA GLY A 179 -38.60 31.14 -11.82
C GLY A 179 -40.00 31.10 -11.18
N VAL A 180 -40.28 31.94 -10.18
CA VAL A 180 -41.45 31.80 -9.28
C VAL A 180 -42.56 32.85 -9.52
N ALA A 181 -42.62 33.50 -10.68
CA ALA A 181 -43.67 34.50 -10.96
C ALA A 181 -44.78 33.92 -11.86
N PRO A 182 -45.88 33.35 -11.32
CA PRO A 182 -47.02 32.96 -12.13
C PRO A 182 -47.72 34.19 -12.71
N LEU A 183 -48.03 34.17 -14.01
CA LEU A 183 -48.81 35.19 -14.69
C LEU A 183 -50.28 35.11 -14.26
N ARG A 184 -50.89 36.25 -13.90
CA ARG A 184 -52.34 36.35 -13.73
C ARG A 184 -52.96 36.82 -15.04
N LEU A 185 -53.35 35.87 -15.87
CA LEU A 185 -53.88 36.14 -17.20
C LEU A 185 -55.35 36.60 -17.13
N GLU A 186 -55.61 37.80 -17.64
CA GLU A 186 -56.94 38.40 -17.78
C GLU A 186 -57.10 38.95 -19.21
N GLU A 187 -58.33 39.25 -19.62
CA GLU A 187 -58.61 39.91 -20.89
C GLU A 187 -58.38 41.42 -20.74
N VAL A 188 -57.44 41.97 -21.52
CA VAL A 188 -56.98 43.35 -21.42
C VAL A 188 -57.24 44.07 -22.74
N GLY A 189 -58.07 45.12 -22.72
CA GLY A 189 -58.22 46.04 -23.84
C GLY A 189 -56.96 46.90 -24.00
N VAL A 190 -56.25 46.77 -25.12
CA VAL A 190 -54.97 47.45 -25.35
C VAL A 190 -55.15 48.98 -25.41
N ALA A 191 -56.27 49.45 -25.96
CA ALA A 191 -56.60 50.88 -25.99
C ALA A 191 -56.80 51.49 -24.59
N ASP A 192 -57.37 50.74 -23.65
CA ASP A 192 -57.56 51.19 -22.27
C ASP A 192 -56.24 51.20 -21.50
N LEU A 193 -55.43 50.15 -21.68
CA LEU A 193 -54.11 50.05 -21.09
C LEU A 193 -53.20 51.21 -21.50
N LEU A 194 -53.10 51.50 -22.80
CA LEU A 194 -52.23 52.58 -23.30
C LEU A 194 -52.73 53.96 -22.88
N ARG A 195 -54.04 54.21 -22.93
CA ARG A 195 -54.62 55.48 -22.44
C ARG A 195 -54.36 55.69 -20.95
N GLY A 196 -54.51 54.63 -20.14
CA GLY A 196 -54.23 54.68 -18.71
C GLY A 196 -52.75 54.97 -18.43
N ALA A 197 -51.84 54.34 -19.16
CA ALA A 197 -50.40 54.57 -19.01
C ALA A 197 -49.97 55.98 -19.47
N VAL A 198 -50.56 56.51 -20.56
CA VAL A 198 -50.30 57.88 -21.03
C VAL A 198 -50.82 58.91 -20.02
N ALA A 199 -52.02 58.73 -19.48
CA ALA A 199 -52.57 59.64 -18.47
C ALA A 199 -51.70 59.69 -17.18
N GLU A 200 -51.08 58.57 -16.81
CA GLU A 200 -50.14 58.48 -15.70
C GLU A 200 -48.77 59.13 -16.02
N ALA A 201 -48.28 58.97 -17.25
CA ALA A 201 -47.07 59.64 -17.73
C ALA A 201 -47.23 61.17 -17.82
N GLU A 202 -48.40 61.67 -18.23
CA GLU A 202 -48.71 63.10 -18.28
C GLU A 202 -48.75 63.77 -16.90
N LEU A 203 -49.08 63.00 -15.84
CA LEU A 203 -49.03 63.49 -14.46
C LEU A 203 -47.60 63.69 -13.94
N SER A 204 -46.64 62.96 -14.50
CA SER A 204 -45.25 62.91 -14.05
C SER A 204 -44.28 63.72 -14.93
N SER A 205 -44.61 63.95 -16.19
CA SER A 205 -43.77 64.71 -17.14
C SER A 205 -44.56 65.80 -17.86
N ARG A 206 -44.10 67.06 -17.78
CA ARG A 206 -44.82 68.25 -18.29
C ARG A 206 -44.34 68.76 -19.66
N THR A 207 -43.44 68.05 -20.33
CA THR A 207 -42.67 68.59 -21.47
C THR A 207 -42.64 67.69 -22.71
N VAL A 208 -43.56 66.73 -22.86
CA VAL A 208 -43.63 65.86 -24.05
C VAL A 208 -45.09 65.60 -24.42
N THR A 209 -45.37 65.49 -25.72
CA THR A 209 -46.72 65.22 -26.25
C THR A 209 -46.84 63.73 -26.58
N HIS A 210 -47.91 63.08 -26.12
CA HIS A 210 -48.14 61.65 -26.39
C HIS A 210 -49.17 61.46 -27.50
N VAL A 211 -48.83 60.65 -28.51
CA VAL A 211 -49.77 60.25 -29.57
C VAL A 211 -49.98 58.75 -29.51
N CYS A 212 -51.18 58.32 -29.14
CA CYS A 212 -51.53 56.91 -29.03
C CYS A 212 -52.41 56.48 -30.22
N ARG A 213 -52.04 55.38 -30.88
CA ARG A 213 -52.81 54.77 -31.97
C ARG A 213 -52.87 53.25 -31.76
N VAL A 214 -54.09 52.70 -31.77
CA VAL A 214 -54.33 51.25 -31.66
C VAL A 214 -55.07 50.78 -32.90
N VAL A 215 -54.58 49.73 -33.54
CA VAL A 215 -55.14 49.19 -34.79
C VAL A 215 -55.31 47.66 -34.68
N PRO A 216 -56.54 47.13 -34.74
CA PRO A 216 -57.83 47.85 -34.70
C PRO A 216 -58.10 48.43 -33.30
N GLU A 217 -59.01 49.41 -33.18
CA GLU A 217 -59.26 50.12 -31.91
C GLU A 217 -59.78 49.21 -30.77
N ASP A 218 -60.41 48.09 -31.12
CA ASP A 218 -60.97 47.08 -30.22
C ASP A 218 -59.98 45.93 -29.90
N LEU A 219 -58.68 46.12 -30.13
CA LEU A 219 -57.67 45.12 -29.85
C LEU A 219 -57.66 44.70 -28.36
N ALA A 220 -58.08 43.46 -28.10
CA ALA A 220 -58.03 42.81 -26.79
C ALA A 220 -57.02 41.65 -26.78
N VAL A 221 -56.33 41.47 -25.64
CA VAL A 221 -55.28 40.46 -25.46
C VAL A 221 -55.43 39.74 -24.13
N THR A 222 -55.08 38.45 -24.08
CA THR A 222 -55.01 37.67 -22.83
C THR A 222 -53.59 37.74 -22.26
N ALA A 223 -53.42 38.52 -21.20
CA ALA A 223 -52.12 38.82 -20.60
C ALA A 223 -52.26 39.23 -19.13
N ASP A 224 -51.14 39.41 -18.42
CA ASP A 224 -51.15 39.97 -17.07
C ASP A 224 -51.22 41.50 -17.11
N PRO A 225 -52.34 42.11 -16.67
CA PRO A 225 -52.55 43.55 -16.81
C PRO A 225 -51.52 44.37 -16.03
N ALA A 226 -51.09 43.90 -14.86
CA ALA A 226 -50.11 44.61 -14.04
C ALA A 226 -48.72 44.59 -14.70
N ARG A 227 -48.32 43.46 -15.28
CA ARG A 227 -47.04 43.33 -15.98
C ARG A 227 -47.03 44.05 -17.32
N LEU A 228 -48.13 44.02 -18.08
CA LEU A 228 -48.22 44.84 -19.30
C LEU A 228 -48.20 46.34 -19.00
N LYS A 229 -48.84 46.78 -17.91
CA LYS A 229 -48.74 48.17 -17.46
C LYS A 229 -47.30 48.55 -17.14
N GLN A 230 -46.55 47.67 -16.47
CA GLN A 230 -45.13 47.84 -16.18
C GLN A 230 -44.27 47.90 -17.45
N LEU A 231 -44.53 47.05 -18.45
CA LEU A 231 -43.87 47.11 -19.76
C LEU A 231 -44.08 48.47 -20.43
N VAL A 232 -45.32 48.94 -20.51
CA VAL A 232 -45.65 50.22 -21.15
C VAL A 232 -45.02 51.39 -20.38
N ALA A 233 -45.09 51.38 -19.05
CA ALA A 233 -44.49 52.40 -18.21
C ALA A 233 -42.96 52.48 -18.39
N ASN A 234 -42.26 51.34 -18.43
CA ASN A 234 -40.82 51.30 -18.63
C ASN A 234 -40.39 51.81 -20.02
N LEU A 235 -41.18 51.49 -21.07
CA LEU A 235 -40.90 52.00 -22.41
C LEU A 235 -41.20 53.49 -22.55
N LEU A 236 -42.27 53.97 -21.90
CA LEU A 236 -42.64 55.38 -21.84
C LEU A 236 -41.62 56.23 -21.06
N ASP A 237 -41.17 55.77 -19.89
CA ASP A 237 -40.14 56.47 -19.10
C ASP A 237 -38.84 56.59 -19.88
N ASN A 238 -38.44 55.50 -20.56
CA ASN A 238 -37.26 55.52 -21.43
C ASN A 238 -37.43 56.50 -22.60
N ALA A 239 -38.57 56.50 -23.28
CA ALA A 239 -38.85 57.40 -24.39
C ALA A 239 -38.90 58.89 -23.96
N ALA A 240 -39.51 59.18 -22.80
CA ALA A 240 -39.63 60.52 -22.25
C ALA A 240 -38.28 61.10 -21.82
N ARG A 241 -37.45 60.28 -21.18
CA ARG A 241 -36.11 60.68 -20.71
C ARG A 241 -35.17 61.09 -21.84
N HIS A 242 -35.30 60.46 -23.01
CA HIS A 242 -34.41 60.69 -24.14
C HIS A 242 -34.98 61.63 -25.21
N SER A 243 -36.26 62.00 -25.10
CA SER A 243 -36.89 62.97 -26.00
C SER A 243 -36.50 64.42 -25.66
N PRO A 244 -36.39 65.31 -26.66
CA PRO A 244 -36.22 66.74 -26.41
C PRO A 244 -37.48 67.35 -25.73
N PRO A 245 -37.36 68.51 -25.06
CA PRO A 245 -38.51 69.26 -24.56
C PRO A 245 -39.48 69.60 -25.70
N ASP A 246 -40.78 69.46 -25.44
CA ASP A 246 -41.90 69.55 -26.38
C ASP A 246 -41.87 68.49 -27.51
N GLY A 247 -41.05 67.45 -27.36
CA GLY A 247 -40.98 66.33 -28.29
C GLY A 247 -42.27 65.50 -28.33
N GLU A 248 -42.45 64.76 -29.42
CA GLU A 248 -43.59 63.84 -29.58
C GLU A 248 -43.16 62.39 -29.34
N ILE A 249 -43.89 61.66 -28.50
CA ILE A 249 -43.73 60.22 -28.27
C ILE A 249 -44.94 59.50 -28.84
N GLN A 250 -44.71 58.61 -29.80
CA GLN A 250 -45.76 57.84 -30.45
C GLN A 250 -45.83 56.43 -29.87
N LEU A 251 -47.03 56.01 -29.49
CA LEU A 251 -47.36 54.65 -29.09
C LEU A 251 -48.28 54.05 -30.14
N VAL A 252 -47.78 53.08 -30.90
CA VAL A 252 -48.54 52.42 -31.95
C VAL A 252 -48.69 50.94 -31.63
N ALA A 253 -49.89 50.54 -31.22
CA ALA A 253 -50.24 49.13 -31.06
C ALA A 253 -50.89 48.60 -32.32
N THR A 254 -50.33 47.54 -32.90
CA THR A 254 -50.83 46.93 -34.15
C THR A 254 -51.00 45.43 -33.98
N ALA A 255 -52.18 44.94 -34.32
CA ALA A 255 -52.47 43.52 -34.40
C ALA A 255 -51.70 42.88 -35.59
N LEU A 256 -50.99 41.78 -35.35
CA LEU A 256 -50.21 41.05 -36.36
C LEU A 256 -50.98 39.82 -36.88
N ASP A 257 -50.63 39.32 -38.06
CA ASP A 257 -51.33 38.21 -38.72
C ASP A 257 -51.14 36.85 -38.00
N ASP A 258 -50.00 36.64 -37.33
CA ASP A 258 -49.60 35.37 -36.68
C ASP A 258 -50.08 35.24 -35.22
N ASP A 259 -51.35 35.56 -34.92
CA ASP A 259 -51.93 35.55 -33.56
C ASP A 259 -51.13 36.37 -32.52
N GLY A 260 -50.42 37.39 -33.01
CA GLY A 260 -49.60 38.31 -32.23
C GLY A 260 -50.10 39.75 -32.31
N TRP A 261 -49.50 40.61 -31.50
CA TRP A 261 -49.63 42.06 -31.59
C TRP A 261 -48.27 42.70 -31.29
N SER A 262 -48.08 43.91 -31.80
CA SER A 262 -46.88 44.70 -31.57
C SER A 262 -47.21 46.00 -30.90
N LEU A 263 -46.36 46.44 -29.98
CA LEU A 263 -46.33 47.77 -29.41
C LEU A 263 -45.03 48.45 -29.85
N ASP A 264 -45.17 49.47 -30.69
CA ASP A 264 -44.09 50.36 -31.08
C ASP A 264 -44.13 51.61 -30.21
N VAL A 265 -43.03 51.91 -29.51
CA VAL A 265 -42.81 53.18 -28.81
C VAL A 265 -41.70 53.92 -29.55
N ILE A 266 -42.03 55.10 -30.08
CA ILE A 266 -41.15 55.92 -30.92
C ILE A 266 -40.91 57.25 -30.21
N ASP A 267 -39.64 57.56 -29.94
CA ASP A 267 -39.21 58.84 -29.40
C ASP A 267 -38.56 59.73 -30.47
N GLN A 268 -38.23 60.98 -30.13
CA GLN A 268 -37.50 61.92 -30.98
C GLN A 268 -36.07 62.20 -30.49
N GLY A 269 -35.54 61.30 -29.65
CA GLY A 269 -34.21 61.40 -29.06
C GLY A 269 -33.05 61.10 -30.01
N PRO A 270 -31.83 60.93 -29.49
CA PRO A 270 -30.62 60.71 -30.29
C PRO A 270 -30.57 59.34 -31.00
N GLY A 271 -31.50 58.43 -30.69
CA GLY A 271 -31.51 57.05 -31.21
C GLY A 271 -30.53 56.11 -30.48
N ILE A 272 -30.62 54.81 -30.78
CA ILE A 272 -29.75 53.78 -30.20
C ILE A 272 -28.78 53.26 -31.28
N PRO A 273 -27.46 53.30 -31.06
CA PRO A 273 -26.48 52.75 -31.98
C PRO A 273 -26.68 51.25 -32.27
N ALA A 274 -26.49 50.83 -33.52
CA ALA A 274 -26.76 49.45 -33.95
C ALA A 274 -25.90 48.40 -33.24
N ASP A 275 -24.68 48.75 -32.85
CA ASP A 275 -23.77 47.92 -32.05
C ASP A 275 -24.23 47.75 -30.59
N LYS A 276 -25.03 48.69 -30.08
CA LYS A 276 -25.59 48.66 -28.71
C LYS A 276 -27.00 48.06 -28.64
N ALA A 277 -27.69 47.90 -29.77
CA ALA A 277 -29.11 47.48 -29.84
C ALA A 277 -29.44 46.16 -29.12
N ALA A 278 -28.54 45.19 -29.08
CA ALA A 278 -28.74 43.93 -28.35
C ALA A 278 -28.33 44.02 -26.86
N SER A 279 -27.46 44.97 -26.51
CA SER A 279 -26.93 45.12 -25.15
C SER A 279 -27.82 45.96 -24.23
N VAL A 280 -28.69 46.82 -24.77
CA VAL A 280 -29.59 47.68 -23.98
C VAL A 280 -30.65 46.91 -23.20
N PHE A 281 -30.95 45.67 -23.59
CA PHE A 281 -31.87 44.78 -22.88
C PHE A 281 -31.18 43.91 -21.82
N ARG A 282 -29.84 43.98 -21.70
CA ARG A 282 -29.12 43.31 -20.62
C ARG A 282 -29.21 44.12 -19.33
N ARG A 283 -29.09 43.42 -18.19
CA ARG A 283 -29.02 44.03 -16.84
C ARG A 283 -27.88 45.06 -16.83
N PHE A 284 -28.19 46.30 -16.41
CA PHE A 284 -27.20 47.38 -16.28
C PHE A 284 -26.54 47.78 -17.63
N GLY A 285 -27.32 47.75 -18.72
CA GLY A 285 -26.83 48.10 -20.06
C GLY A 285 -26.19 49.49 -20.13
N THR A 286 -25.02 49.58 -20.76
CA THR A 286 -24.13 50.76 -20.78
C THR A 286 -24.61 51.85 -21.76
N GLY A 287 -25.65 52.59 -21.36
CA GLY A 287 -25.95 53.92 -21.89
C GLY A 287 -25.22 54.97 -21.05
N ASP A 288 -24.52 55.91 -21.69
CA ASP A 288 -23.64 56.87 -21.00
C ASP A 288 -24.35 57.69 -19.90
N ASP A 289 -23.69 57.74 -18.73
CA ASP A 289 -24.11 58.15 -17.37
C ASP A 289 -24.54 59.62 -17.16
N SER A 290 -25.29 60.23 -18.07
CA SER A 290 -25.72 61.64 -17.91
C SER A 290 -27.17 61.83 -17.48
N GLY A 291 -27.94 60.74 -17.29
CA GLY A 291 -29.39 60.80 -17.10
C GLY A 291 -29.97 59.80 -16.10
N GLY A 292 -29.35 59.60 -14.93
CA GLY A 292 -29.97 59.11 -13.67
C GLY A 292 -31.02 57.98 -13.74
N GLY A 293 -30.78 56.89 -14.46
CA GLY A 293 -31.67 55.72 -14.55
C GLY A 293 -30.98 54.45 -14.07
N THR A 294 -31.73 53.50 -13.50
CA THR A 294 -31.18 52.26 -12.90
C THR A 294 -30.62 51.25 -13.92
N GLY A 295 -30.82 51.49 -15.22
CA GLY A 295 -30.42 50.56 -16.29
C GLY A 295 -31.18 49.22 -16.27
N LEU A 296 -32.23 49.11 -15.44
CA LEU A 296 -33.04 47.91 -15.25
C LEU A 296 -34.36 47.94 -16.03
N GLY A 297 -34.91 49.13 -16.32
CA GLY A 297 -36.24 49.29 -16.95
C GLY A 297 -36.41 48.55 -18.28
N LEU A 298 -35.44 48.66 -19.20
CA LEU A 298 -35.49 47.93 -20.48
C LEU A 298 -35.24 46.43 -20.33
N ALA A 299 -34.47 46.00 -19.33
CA ALA A 299 -34.30 44.59 -19.00
C ALA A 299 -35.59 43.98 -18.44
N ILE A 300 -36.32 44.74 -17.61
CA ILE A 300 -37.64 44.37 -17.09
C ILE A 300 -38.66 44.31 -18.25
N ALA A 301 -38.64 45.27 -19.17
CA ALA A 301 -39.48 45.25 -20.36
C ALA A 301 -39.24 44.00 -21.23
N SER A 302 -37.97 43.65 -21.49
CA SER A 302 -37.60 42.42 -22.19
C SER A 302 -38.12 41.17 -21.48
N TRP A 303 -37.96 41.12 -20.16
CA TRP A 303 -38.45 40.01 -19.36
C TRP A 303 -39.98 39.89 -19.38
N VAL A 304 -40.73 41.00 -19.26
CA VAL A 304 -42.19 40.95 -19.35
C VAL A 304 -42.63 40.39 -20.70
N CYS A 305 -41.97 40.79 -21.80
CA CYS A 305 -42.22 40.23 -23.11
C CYS A 305 -41.94 38.71 -23.14
N GLU A 306 -40.77 38.26 -22.65
CA GLU A 306 -40.40 36.84 -22.61
C GLU A 306 -41.35 36.00 -21.74
N LEU A 307 -41.80 36.52 -20.60
CA LEU A 307 -42.74 35.86 -19.68
C LEU A 307 -44.07 35.57 -20.38
N HIS A 308 -44.51 36.49 -21.25
CA HIS A 308 -45.70 36.34 -22.08
C HIS A 308 -45.44 35.56 -23.38
N GLY A 309 -44.23 35.04 -23.61
CA GLY A 309 -43.85 34.32 -24.83
C GLY A 309 -43.57 35.21 -26.05
N GLY A 310 -43.40 36.51 -25.82
CA GLY A 310 -43.04 37.53 -26.82
C GLY A 310 -41.55 37.88 -26.80
N SER A 311 -41.19 38.96 -27.52
CA SER A 311 -39.83 39.50 -27.58
C SER A 311 -39.86 41.03 -27.71
N ILE A 312 -38.74 41.69 -27.39
CA ILE A 312 -38.55 43.13 -27.62
C ILE A 312 -37.30 43.36 -28.46
N SER A 313 -37.33 44.38 -29.31
CA SER A 313 -36.19 44.74 -30.17
C SER A 313 -36.12 46.23 -30.42
N VAL A 314 -34.91 46.74 -30.70
CA VAL A 314 -34.72 48.08 -31.25
C VAL A 314 -34.79 47.97 -32.77
N LEU A 315 -35.68 48.74 -33.40
CA LEU A 315 -35.74 48.81 -34.85
C LEU A 315 -34.71 49.82 -35.38
N PRO A 316 -34.02 49.52 -36.51
CA PRO A 316 -33.07 50.45 -37.10
C PRO A 316 -33.72 51.78 -37.48
N THR A 317 -33.14 52.89 -37.04
CA THR A 317 -33.56 54.22 -37.48
C THR A 317 -33.10 54.43 -38.94
N PRO A 318 -33.99 54.86 -39.87
CA PRO A 318 -33.61 55.14 -41.26
C PRO A 318 -32.49 56.20 -41.36
N PRO A 319 -31.64 56.18 -42.41
CA PRO A 319 -30.60 57.19 -42.59
C PRO A 319 -31.19 58.61 -42.63
N GLY A 320 -30.77 59.47 -41.70
CA GLY A 320 -31.30 60.84 -41.53
C GLY A 320 -32.55 60.96 -40.62
N GLY A 321 -33.08 59.84 -40.13
CA GLY A 321 -34.12 59.81 -39.11
C GLY A 321 -33.58 60.19 -37.72
N ARG A 322 -34.43 60.80 -36.90
CA ARG A 322 -34.18 61.08 -35.47
C ARG A 322 -35.04 60.14 -34.63
N GLY A 323 -34.61 59.82 -33.41
CA GLY A 323 -35.36 58.98 -32.47
C GLY A 323 -34.97 57.51 -32.42
N ALA A 324 -35.32 56.85 -31.31
CA ALA A 324 -35.32 55.39 -31.20
C ALA A 324 -36.73 54.82 -31.37
N ARG A 325 -36.83 53.62 -31.95
CA ARG A 325 -38.07 52.86 -32.05
C ARG A 325 -37.89 51.51 -31.35
N LEU A 326 -38.59 51.34 -30.24
CA LEU A 326 -38.64 50.08 -29.52
C LEU A 326 -39.90 49.33 -29.90
N ARG A 327 -39.76 48.09 -30.35
CA ARG A 327 -40.86 47.20 -30.73
C ARG A 327 -40.93 46.01 -29.78
N ALA A 328 -42.00 45.93 -29.01
CA ALA A 328 -42.39 44.73 -28.29
C ALA A 328 -43.39 43.92 -29.13
N VAL A 329 -43.15 42.63 -29.32
CA VAL A 329 -44.02 41.70 -30.04
C VAL A 329 -44.48 40.63 -29.05
N LEU A 330 -45.80 40.53 -28.82
CA LEU A 330 -46.40 39.61 -27.86
C LEU A 330 -47.52 38.79 -28.52
N PRO A 331 -47.81 37.57 -28.07
CA PRO A 331 -48.99 36.83 -28.52
C PRO A 331 -50.28 37.52 -28.05
N ARG A 332 -51.36 37.41 -28.83
CA ARG A 332 -52.70 37.88 -28.41
C ARG A 332 -53.28 36.99 -27.32
N HIS A 333 -52.93 35.71 -27.30
CA HIS A 333 -53.33 34.76 -26.27
C HIS A 333 -52.11 34.13 -25.58
N THR A 334 -51.72 34.69 -24.44
CA THR A 334 -50.65 34.10 -23.63
C THR A 334 -51.13 32.78 -23.02
N ARG A 335 -50.44 31.67 -23.27
CA ARG A 335 -50.74 30.37 -22.62
C ARG A 335 -49.96 30.26 -21.32
N SER A 336 -50.63 30.06 -20.19
CA SER A 336 -49.96 29.69 -18.94
C SER A 336 -49.25 28.35 -19.14
N ARG A 337 -47.91 28.34 -19.16
CA ARG A 337 -47.13 27.11 -19.06
C ARG A 337 -47.19 26.60 -17.61
N VAL A 338 -48.36 26.14 -17.17
CA VAL A 338 -48.36 25.09 -16.16
C VAL A 338 -47.85 23.85 -16.88
N ARG A 339 -46.56 23.57 -16.71
CA ARG A 339 -46.01 22.27 -17.05
C ARG A 339 -46.77 21.26 -16.18
N GLU A 340 -47.73 20.55 -16.77
CA GLU A 340 -48.13 19.23 -16.27
C GLU A 340 -46.83 18.43 -16.17
N ALA A 341 -46.29 18.38 -14.95
CA ALA A 341 -45.29 17.41 -14.60
C ALA A 341 -45.97 16.06 -14.77
N SER A 342 -45.64 15.43 -15.88
CA SER A 342 -45.90 14.03 -16.17
C SER A 342 -45.57 13.24 -14.91
N THR A 343 -46.56 12.56 -14.34
CA THR A 343 -46.40 11.58 -13.27
C THR A 343 -45.23 10.64 -13.60
N PRO A 344 -44.11 10.66 -12.87
CA PRO A 344 -43.26 9.49 -12.76
C PRO A 344 -43.86 8.64 -11.63
N ALA A 345 -43.99 7.35 -11.93
CA ALA A 345 -44.45 6.34 -11.00
C ALA A 345 -43.82 6.48 -9.60
N ALA A 346 -44.62 6.18 -8.58
CA ALA A 346 -44.20 5.98 -7.22
C ALA A 346 -42.92 5.15 -7.15
N GLN A 347 -41.80 5.80 -6.82
CA GLN A 347 -40.66 5.15 -6.20
C GLN A 347 -40.59 5.64 -4.77
N THR A 348 -40.81 4.69 -3.89
CA THR A 348 -40.79 4.75 -2.44
C THR A 348 -39.51 5.45 -1.96
N ILE A 349 -39.63 6.68 -1.48
CA ILE A 349 -38.60 7.28 -0.64
C ILE A 349 -38.73 6.59 0.71
N SER A 350 -37.81 5.67 0.99
CA SER A 350 -37.59 5.14 2.33
C SER A 350 -37.24 6.29 3.27
N GLU A 351 -37.96 6.39 4.38
CA GLU A 351 -37.62 7.25 5.51
C GLU A 351 -36.16 6.99 5.93
N VAL A 352 -35.35 8.06 5.90
CA VAL A 352 -34.12 8.13 6.70
C VAL A 352 -34.44 9.03 7.89
N PRO A 353 -34.28 8.58 9.15
CA PRO A 353 -34.63 9.39 10.31
C PRO A 353 -33.71 10.61 10.42
N MET A 354 -34.29 11.80 10.57
CA MET A 354 -33.59 13.00 11.03
C MET A 354 -33.02 12.72 12.42
N THR A 355 -31.71 12.49 12.50
CA THR A 355 -30.97 12.56 13.76
C THR A 355 -30.46 13.98 13.89
N THR A 356 -31.05 14.73 14.82
CA THR A 356 -30.59 16.06 15.21
C THR A 356 -29.27 15.94 15.98
N THR A 357 -28.15 16.29 15.32
CA THR A 357 -26.92 16.65 16.03
C THR A 357 -26.76 18.17 16.10
N PRO A 358 -26.29 18.74 17.23
CA PRO A 358 -26.24 20.18 17.42
C PRO A 358 -25.12 20.82 16.61
N VAL A 359 -25.43 21.97 16.02
CA VAL A 359 -24.49 22.90 15.36
C VAL A 359 -23.52 23.47 16.42
N PRO A 360 -22.19 23.41 16.23
CA PRO A 360 -21.25 24.12 17.10
C PRO A 360 -21.24 25.62 16.76
N PRO A 361 -20.96 26.51 17.74
CA PRO A 361 -21.08 27.94 17.56
C PRO A 361 -20.04 28.50 16.55
N PRO A 362 -20.34 29.63 15.89
CA PRO A 362 -19.46 30.20 14.87
C PRO A 362 -18.11 30.63 15.46
N ALA A 363 -17.04 30.26 14.77
CA ALA A 363 -15.68 30.70 15.07
C ALA A 363 -15.57 32.22 14.95
N GLN A 364 -14.95 32.85 15.96
CA GLN A 364 -14.65 34.27 15.99
C GLN A 364 -13.69 34.65 14.84
N PRO A 365 -13.84 35.84 14.23
CA PRO A 365 -12.89 36.34 13.25
C PRO A 365 -11.52 36.61 13.91
N ALA A 366 -10.47 36.12 13.27
CA ALA A 366 -9.09 36.30 13.72
C ALA A 366 -8.72 37.78 13.82
N GLN A 367 -8.17 38.18 14.98
CA GLN A 367 -7.61 39.52 15.19
C GLN A 367 -6.38 39.74 14.29
N PRO A 368 -6.20 40.94 13.72
CA PRO A 368 -4.98 41.28 13.01
C PRO A 368 -3.80 41.36 13.99
N ALA A 369 -2.71 40.69 13.64
CA ALA A 369 -1.48 40.64 14.43
C ALA A 369 -0.89 42.05 14.64
N ARG A 370 -0.51 42.36 15.88
CA ARG A 370 0.26 43.57 16.23
C ARG A 370 1.65 43.54 15.58
N PRO A 371 2.19 44.70 15.14
CA PRO A 371 3.57 44.78 14.67
C PRO A 371 4.54 44.58 15.84
N ALA A 372 5.57 43.74 15.62
CA ALA A 372 6.61 43.45 16.59
C ALA A 372 7.55 44.65 16.81
N ARG A 373 7.97 44.86 18.06
CA ARG A 373 9.03 45.82 18.42
C ARG A 373 10.40 45.36 17.87
N PRO A 374 11.24 46.28 17.37
CA PRO A 374 12.61 45.95 16.95
C PRO A 374 13.52 45.81 18.17
N GLY A 375 14.26 44.69 18.29
CA GLY A 375 15.37 44.62 19.25
C GLY A 375 15.76 43.29 19.91
N GLN A 376 15.48 42.11 19.35
CA GLN A 376 16.11 40.87 19.85
C GLN A 376 16.66 39.98 18.72
N PRO A 377 17.86 39.39 18.88
CA PRO A 377 18.56 38.70 17.80
C PRO A 377 17.92 37.34 17.50
N ALA A 378 17.65 37.08 16.23
CA ALA A 378 17.12 35.83 15.74
C ALA A 378 18.11 34.67 15.95
N ALA A 379 17.76 33.72 16.81
CA ALA A 379 18.34 32.39 16.77
C ALA A 379 17.83 31.69 15.50
N ALA A 380 18.76 31.38 14.60
CA ALA A 380 18.49 30.67 13.36
C ALA A 380 18.04 29.22 13.64
N THR A 381 16.73 29.01 13.80
CA THR A 381 16.13 27.70 13.56
C THR A 381 15.95 27.53 12.06
N ALA A 382 16.86 26.78 11.45
CA ALA A 382 16.72 26.27 10.10
C ALA A 382 15.47 25.37 10.02
N SER A 383 14.32 25.94 9.71
CA SER A 383 13.14 25.18 9.29
C SER A 383 13.36 24.70 7.87
N THR A 384 13.93 23.51 7.72
CA THR A 384 13.85 22.75 6.47
C THR A 384 12.38 22.60 6.10
N GLY A 385 12.00 23.11 4.93
CA GLY A 385 10.65 22.97 4.38
C GLY A 385 10.25 21.50 4.27
N VAL A 386 9.43 21.03 5.21
CA VAL A 386 8.74 19.76 5.09
C VAL A 386 7.49 20.02 4.27
N ALA A 387 7.53 19.65 2.99
CA ALA A 387 6.34 19.52 2.18
C ALA A 387 5.30 18.66 2.92
N LYS A 388 4.01 19.06 2.91
CA LYS A 388 2.92 18.23 3.43
C LYS A 388 3.07 16.80 2.90
N PRO A 389 3.04 15.76 3.76
CA PRO A 389 3.24 14.40 3.28
C PRO A 389 2.08 14.04 2.35
N GLY A 390 2.41 13.47 1.19
CA GLY A 390 1.42 12.80 0.35
C GLY A 390 0.73 11.67 1.12
N PRO A 391 -0.33 11.06 0.56
CA PRO A 391 -0.98 9.92 1.20
C PRO A 391 0.06 8.84 1.55
N PRO A 392 -0.02 8.25 2.77
CA PRO A 392 0.96 7.30 3.24
C PRO A 392 1.10 6.12 2.26
N PRO A 393 2.33 5.61 2.03
CA PRO A 393 2.56 4.42 1.22
C PRO A 393 1.62 3.27 1.62
N PHE A 394 1.22 2.42 0.67
CA PHE A 394 0.38 1.24 0.93
C PHE A 394 0.94 0.35 2.07
N THR A 395 2.27 0.26 2.17
CA THR A 395 2.95 -0.47 3.24
C THR A 395 2.72 0.13 4.62
N ASP A 396 2.49 1.44 4.76
CA ASP A 396 2.13 2.06 6.03
C ASP A 396 0.69 1.75 6.45
N GLN A 397 -0.21 1.49 5.51
CA GLN A 397 -1.58 1.04 5.84
C GLN A 397 -1.59 -0.40 6.37
N LEU A 398 -0.79 -1.28 5.77
CA LEU A 398 -0.65 -2.68 6.19
C LEU A 398 0.15 -2.85 7.49
N PHE A 399 1.28 -2.15 7.61
CA PHE A 399 2.27 -2.40 8.66
C PHE A 399 2.34 -1.28 9.71
N GLY A 400 1.75 -0.11 9.48
CA GLY A 400 2.01 1.10 10.29
C GLY A 400 1.72 0.99 11.78
N LYS A 401 0.78 0.12 12.19
CA LYS A 401 0.48 -0.14 13.62
C LYS A 401 1.60 -0.90 14.34
N PHE A 402 2.28 -1.80 13.63
CA PHE A 402 3.25 -2.75 14.21
C PHE A 402 4.71 -2.44 13.81
N TRP A 403 4.89 -1.84 12.64
CA TRP A 403 6.18 -1.53 12.03
C TRP A 403 6.16 -0.15 11.34
N PRO A 404 6.10 0.94 12.13
CA PRO A 404 6.08 2.31 11.60
C PRO A 404 7.38 2.65 10.85
N GLU A 405 7.29 3.53 9.85
CA GLU A 405 8.48 3.95 9.08
C GLU A 405 9.23 5.01 9.88
N ALA A 406 10.49 4.74 10.26
CA ALA A 406 11.28 5.62 11.10
C ALA A 406 11.86 6.86 10.37
N GLY A 407 11.29 7.27 9.23
CA GLY A 407 11.81 8.42 8.47
C GLY A 407 13.27 8.25 8.00
N LEU A 408 13.68 7.01 7.72
CA LEU A 408 15.07 6.68 7.37
C LEU A 408 15.57 7.48 6.15
N ARG A 409 16.82 7.95 6.22
CA ARG A 409 17.53 8.60 5.10
C ARG A 409 17.97 7.57 4.06
N PRO A 410 18.11 7.95 2.77
CA PRO A 410 18.69 7.10 1.74
C PRO A 410 20.04 6.49 2.16
N GLN A 411 20.23 5.19 1.93
CA GLN A 411 21.43 4.43 2.33
C GLN A 411 22.16 3.83 1.10
N PRO A 412 22.83 4.64 0.26
CA PRO A 412 23.44 4.16 -0.99
C PRO A 412 24.53 3.10 -0.75
N GLN A 413 25.27 3.18 0.37
CA GLN A 413 26.32 2.21 0.69
C GLN A 413 25.77 0.79 0.91
N LEU A 414 24.61 0.66 1.57
CA LEU A 414 24.00 -0.65 1.81
C LEU A 414 23.39 -1.22 0.53
N LEU A 415 22.85 -0.35 -0.34
CA LEU A 415 22.37 -0.74 -1.66
C LEU A 415 23.53 -1.27 -2.52
N ILE A 416 24.63 -0.53 -2.64
CA ILE A 416 25.81 -0.96 -3.39
C ILE A 416 26.39 -2.25 -2.79
N GLY A 417 26.49 -2.34 -1.46
CA GLY A 417 26.97 -3.55 -0.79
C GLY A 417 26.12 -4.79 -1.10
N ALA A 418 24.79 -4.66 -1.10
CA ALA A 418 23.90 -5.76 -1.45
C ALA A 418 23.98 -6.15 -2.93
N LEU A 419 24.12 -5.17 -3.84
CA LEU A 419 24.30 -5.43 -5.27
C LEU A 419 25.64 -6.11 -5.57
N LEU A 420 26.73 -5.68 -4.93
CA LEU A 420 28.03 -6.33 -5.05
C LEU A 420 28.01 -7.75 -4.49
N LEU A 421 27.31 -7.97 -3.38
CA LEU A 421 27.11 -9.31 -2.81
C LEU A 421 26.29 -10.21 -3.75
N GLY A 422 25.22 -9.69 -4.35
CA GLY A 422 24.44 -10.41 -5.36
C GLY A 422 25.29 -10.74 -6.59
N LEU A 423 26.15 -9.81 -7.04
CA LEU A 423 27.06 -10.03 -8.17
C LEU A 423 28.12 -11.07 -7.85
N PHE A 424 28.69 -11.03 -6.65
CA PHE A 424 29.62 -12.06 -6.19
C PHE A 424 28.92 -13.43 -6.19
N ALA A 425 27.74 -13.53 -5.57
CA ALA A 425 26.98 -14.77 -5.52
C ALA A 425 26.58 -15.31 -6.90
N SER A 426 26.20 -14.42 -7.84
CA SER A 426 25.86 -14.84 -9.20
C SER A 426 27.06 -15.32 -10.01
N ILE A 427 28.26 -14.84 -9.73
CA ILE A 427 29.48 -15.35 -10.36
C ILE A 427 29.89 -16.68 -9.72
N THR A 428 29.81 -16.79 -8.39
CA THR A 428 30.41 -17.89 -7.64
C THR A 428 29.50 -19.09 -7.38
N LEU A 429 28.18 -18.93 -7.22
CA LEU A 429 27.31 -20.05 -6.81
C LEU A 429 26.83 -20.94 -7.98
N PRO A 430 26.41 -20.40 -9.14
CA PRO A 430 25.90 -21.23 -10.23
C PRO A 430 26.95 -22.25 -10.68
N ASP A 431 26.50 -23.47 -10.96
CA ASP A 431 27.31 -24.61 -11.38
C ASP A 431 28.33 -25.12 -10.34
N ARG A 432 28.34 -24.56 -9.12
CA ARG A 432 29.17 -25.01 -8.01
C ARG A 432 28.32 -25.65 -6.93
N ARG A 433 28.85 -26.73 -6.35
CA ARG A 433 28.25 -27.33 -5.15
C ARG A 433 28.47 -26.43 -3.94
N ILE A 434 27.65 -26.64 -2.91
CA ILE A 434 27.82 -25.97 -1.61
C ILE A 434 29.23 -26.23 -1.07
N GLY A 435 29.89 -25.16 -0.61
CA GLY A 435 31.29 -25.14 -0.20
C GLY A 435 31.71 -23.75 0.29
N VAL A 436 32.95 -23.36 0.04
CA VAL A 436 33.52 -22.06 0.45
C VAL A 436 32.72 -20.86 -0.08
N ALA A 437 32.31 -20.87 -1.35
CA ALA A 437 31.55 -19.77 -1.95
C ALA A 437 30.21 -19.51 -1.22
N ALA A 438 29.45 -20.56 -0.93
CA ALA A 438 28.19 -20.45 -0.18
C ALA A 438 28.42 -19.89 1.23
N CYS A 439 29.47 -20.36 1.91
CA CYS A 439 29.86 -19.85 3.23
C CYS A 439 30.18 -18.35 3.19
N LEU A 440 31.00 -17.92 2.23
CA LEU A 440 31.38 -16.52 2.06
C LEU A 440 30.17 -15.63 1.75
N VAL A 441 29.26 -16.06 0.88
CA VAL A 441 28.04 -15.30 0.56
C VAL A 441 27.19 -15.07 1.82
N VAL A 442 26.97 -16.12 2.63
CA VAL A 442 26.19 -16.01 3.88
C VAL A 442 26.90 -15.12 4.90
N LEU A 443 28.22 -15.25 5.07
CA LEU A 443 28.99 -14.41 5.99
C LEU A 443 29.02 -12.94 5.57
N LEU A 444 29.15 -12.66 4.28
CA LEU A 444 29.09 -11.29 3.75
C LEU A 444 27.70 -10.69 3.90
N ALA A 445 26.63 -11.47 3.69
CA ALA A 445 25.25 -11.06 3.95
C ALA A 445 25.05 -10.71 5.44
N ALA A 446 25.53 -11.58 6.34
CA ALA A 446 25.48 -11.35 7.78
C ALA A 446 26.29 -10.11 8.18
N GLY A 447 27.48 -9.92 7.61
CA GLY A 447 28.32 -8.75 7.82
C GLY A 447 27.65 -7.44 7.38
N LEU A 448 26.95 -7.45 6.23
CA LEU A 448 26.18 -6.29 5.76
C LEU A 448 25.03 -5.95 6.71
N MET A 449 24.31 -6.96 7.19
CA MET A 449 23.21 -6.81 8.15
C MET A 449 23.71 -6.30 9.51
N LEU A 450 24.83 -6.84 10.02
CA LEU A 450 25.47 -6.35 11.25
C LEU A 450 26.04 -4.94 11.10
N ARG A 451 26.52 -4.55 9.91
CA ARG A 451 26.96 -3.19 9.62
C ARG A 451 25.79 -2.20 9.72
N ALA A 452 24.62 -2.58 9.22
CA ALA A 452 23.39 -1.81 9.28
C ALA A 452 22.76 -1.78 10.68
N SER A 453 22.98 -2.82 11.49
CA SER A 453 22.44 -2.94 12.84
C SER A 453 22.95 -1.84 13.78
N THR A 454 22.07 -1.37 14.67
CA THR A 454 22.40 -0.44 15.76
C THR A 454 22.94 -1.16 17.00
N GLU A 455 22.67 -2.46 17.17
CA GLU A 455 23.14 -3.27 18.31
C GLU A 455 24.33 -4.15 17.91
N LYS A 456 25.55 -3.62 18.08
CA LYS A 456 26.79 -4.29 17.63
C LYS A 456 27.60 -4.99 18.74
N ARG A 457 27.28 -4.80 20.03
CA ARG A 457 28.24 -5.07 21.13
C ARG A 457 27.67 -5.71 22.41
N GLY A 458 26.45 -6.27 22.38
CA GLY A 458 25.90 -7.00 23.53
C GLY A 458 26.47 -8.43 23.64
N PRO A 459 26.58 -9.01 24.84
CA PRO A 459 27.06 -10.39 25.01
C PRO A 459 26.18 -11.40 24.27
N TRP A 460 24.86 -11.15 24.22
CA TRP A 460 23.91 -11.91 23.41
C TRP A 460 24.24 -11.84 21.91
N SER A 461 24.47 -10.64 21.38
CA SER A 461 24.79 -10.46 19.95
C SER A 461 26.11 -11.13 19.58
N VAL A 462 27.13 -11.07 20.45
CA VAL A 462 28.41 -11.73 20.22
C VAL A 462 28.24 -13.25 20.21
N ALA A 463 27.50 -13.82 21.17
CA ALA A 463 27.23 -15.25 21.22
C ALA A 463 26.48 -15.73 19.96
N CYS A 464 25.44 -15.01 19.53
CA CYS A 464 24.69 -15.35 18.30
C CYS A 464 25.56 -15.26 17.05
N VAL A 465 26.44 -14.25 16.94
CA VAL A 465 27.35 -14.11 15.80
C VAL A 465 28.39 -15.23 15.79
N VAL A 466 29.01 -15.54 16.92
CA VAL A 466 30.01 -16.62 17.02
C VAL A 466 29.39 -17.97 16.65
N VAL A 467 28.24 -18.32 17.23
CA VAL A 467 27.54 -19.57 16.91
C VAL A 467 27.03 -19.57 15.47
N GLY A 468 26.51 -18.45 14.97
CA GLY A 468 26.04 -18.31 13.58
C GLY A 468 27.16 -18.47 12.55
N VAL A 469 28.36 -17.92 12.82
CA VAL A 469 29.55 -18.13 11.98
C VAL A 469 29.95 -19.60 11.99
N ALA A 470 30.00 -20.24 13.17
CA ALA A 470 30.33 -21.66 13.28
C ALA A 470 29.31 -22.57 12.54
N LEU A 471 28.02 -22.27 12.63
CA LEU A 471 26.98 -22.94 11.85
C LEU A 471 27.16 -22.71 10.35
N THR A 472 27.50 -21.50 9.92
CA THR A 472 27.72 -21.19 8.50
C THR A 472 28.96 -21.91 7.95
N MET A 473 30.00 -22.10 8.77
CA MET A 473 31.16 -22.91 8.40
C MET A 473 30.79 -24.37 8.10
N MET A 474 29.62 -24.83 8.53
CA MET A 474 29.18 -26.20 8.28
C MET A 474 28.96 -26.52 6.81
N THR A 475 28.69 -25.51 5.98
CA THR A 475 28.63 -25.68 4.52
C THR A 475 29.98 -26.00 3.88
N VAL A 476 31.08 -25.77 4.62
CA VAL A 476 32.45 -26.11 4.21
C VAL A 476 32.93 -27.38 4.91
N VAL A 477 32.51 -27.61 6.15
CA VAL A 477 32.97 -28.75 6.96
C VAL A 477 32.25 -30.05 6.58
N ARG A 478 30.96 -29.99 6.26
CA ARG A 478 30.14 -31.16 5.90
C ARG A 478 29.67 -31.10 4.47
N ALA A 479 29.76 -32.23 3.79
CA ALA A 479 29.26 -32.43 2.44
C ALA A 479 27.77 -32.81 2.42
N THR A 480 27.24 -33.26 3.56
CA THR A 480 25.82 -33.57 3.71
C THR A 480 24.94 -32.31 3.64
N GLU A 481 24.14 -32.21 2.58
CA GLU A 481 23.42 -30.99 2.20
C GLU A 481 22.40 -30.52 3.24
N TRP A 482 21.61 -31.44 3.80
CA TRP A 482 20.55 -31.09 4.75
C TRP A 482 21.11 -30.43 6.03
N ILE A 483 22.30 -30.84 6.49
CA ILE A 483 23.00 -30.23 7.62
C ILE A 483 23.41 -28.81 7.28
N GLY A 484 23.95 -28.59 6.07
CA GLY A 484 24.32 -27.27 5.58
C GLY A 484 23.12 -26.31 5.53
N VAL A 485 21.99 -26.75 4.95
CA VAL A 485 20.77 -25.96 4.83
C VAL A 485 20.22 -25.56 6.21
N LEU A 486 20.03 -26.53 7.11
CA LEU A 486 19.53 -26.26 8.46
C LEU A 486 20.48 -25.36 9.26
N SER A 487 21.80 -25.51 9.07
CA SER A 487 22.80 -24.66 9.73
C SER A 487 22.67 -23.20 9.28
N VAL A 488 22.50 -22.95 7.97
CA VAL A 488 22.29 -21.60 7.43
C VAL A 488 20.95 -21.02 7.90
N MET A 489 19.87 -21.81 7.92
CA MET A 489 18.56 -21.37 8.43
C MET A 489 18.65 -20.98 9.92
N LEU A 490 19.35 -21.77 10.73
CA LEU A 490 19.52 -21.50 12.15
C LEU A 490 20.43 -20.30 12.41
N ALA A 491 21.50 -20.13 11.62
CA ALA A 491 22.34 -18.93 11.63
C ALA A 491 21.53 -17.67 11.25
N ALA A 492 20.67 -17.77 10.24
CA ALA A 492 19.77 -16.69 9.83
C ALA A 492 18.76 -16.34 10.96
N LEU A 493 18.20 -17.35 11.64
CA LEU A 493 17.31 -17.16 12.79
C LEU A 493 18.03 -16.44 13.95
N LEU A 494 19.27 -16.84 14.27
CA LEU A 494 20.09 -16.17 15.30
C LEU A 494 20.36 -14.71 14.93
N LEU A 495 20.68 -14.43 13.67
CA LEU A 495 20.92 -13.07 13.19
C LEU A 495 19.66 -12.20 13.23
N ALA A 496 18.52 -12.74 12.79
CA ALA A 496 17.22 -12.06 12.86
C ALA A 496 16.82 -11.77 14.31
N ALA A 497 16.98 -12.75 15.22
CA ALA A 497 16.69 -12.59 16.64
C ALA A 497 17.61 -11.55 17.30
N THR A 498 18.86 -11.45 16.85
CA THR A 498 19.83 -10.44 17.30
C THR A 498 19.38 -9.03 16.89
N VAL A 499 19.09 -8.84 15.60
CA VAL A 499 18.71 -7.55 15.03
C VAL A 499 17.38 -7.03 15.58
N THR A 500 16.39 -7.91 15.73
CA THR A 500 15.06 -7.56 16.23
C THR A 500 14.97 -7.53 17.76
N ARG A 501 16.05 -7.91 18.45
CA ARG A 501 16.16 -7.99 19.92
C ARG A 501 15.09 -8.88 20.55
N ALA A 502 14.76 -9.98 19.90
CA ALA A 502 13.82 -10.98 20.39
C ALA A 502 14.19 -11.47 21.81
N ARG A 503 13.19 -11.62 22.68
CA ARG A 503 13.35 -11.97 24.12
C ARG A 503 12.39 -13.07 24.59
N SER A 504 11.32 -13.33 23.85
CA SER A 504 10.28 -14.30 24.17
C SER A 504 10.20 -15.43 23.15
N PHE A 505 9.56 -16.54 23.54
CA PHE A 505 9.28 -17.67 22.63
C PHE A 505 8.44 -17.29 21.41
N ILE A 506 7.65 -16.21 21.47
CA ILE A 506 6.83 -15.73 20.34
C ILE A 506 7.65 -14.78 19.46
N SER A 507 8.44 -13.90 20.07
CA SER A 507 9.24 -12.93 19.33
C SER A 507 10.36 -13.57 18.50
N ILE A 508 10.89 -14.73 18.91
CA ILE A 508 11.95 -15.44 18.16
C ILE A 508 11.49 -15.88 16.77
N PRO A 509 10.43 -16.71 16.60
CA PRO A 509 9.96 -17.08 15.26
C PRO A 509 9.44 -15.85 14.48
N LEU A 510 8.84 -14.88 15.17
CA LEU A 510 8.37 -13.65 14.54
C LEU A 510 9.52 -12.80 13.97
N SER A 511 10.74 -12.92 14.53
CA SER A 511 11.92 -12.25 13.98
C SER A 511 12.31 -12.77 12.59
N ALA A 512 12.23 -14.09 12.37
CA ALA A 512 12.49 -14.67 11.05
C ALA A 512 11.42 -14.26 10.04
N MET A 513 10.14 -14.28 10.45
CA MET A 513 9.04 -13.79 9.63
C MET A 513 9.20 -12.31 9.27
N SER A 514 9.70 -11.50 10.22
CA SER A 514 9.97 -10.08 10.00
C SER A 514 11.02 -9.86 8.90
N TRP A 515 12.02 -10.73 8.76
CA TRP A 515 12.99 -10.63 7.66
C TRP A 515 12.32 -10.81 6.30
N VAL A 516 11.46 -11.82 6.15
CA VAL A 516 10.71 -12.04 4.90
C VAL A 516 9.83 -10.82 4.58
N LEU A 517 9.09 -10.32 5.59
CA LEU A 517 8.23 -9.14 5.44
C LEU A 517 9.01 -7.84 5.20
N ALA A 518 10.27 -7.75 5.63
CA ALA A 518 11.15 -6.61 5.40
C ALA A 518 11.37 -6.35 3.89
N GLY A 519 11.32 -7.39 3.05
CA GLY A 519 11.41 -7.24 1.59
C GLY A 519 10.30 -6.35 1.02
N LEU A 520 9.07 -6.51 1.52
CA LEU A 520 7.93 -5.66 1.15
C LEU A 520 7.98 -4.31 1.85
N ARG A 521 8.26 -4.31 3.16
CA ARG A 521 8.24 -3.11 3.99
C ARG A 521 9.33 -2.10 3.61
N GLY A 522 10.46 -2.58 3.09
CA GLY A 522 11.61 -1.79 2.67
C GLY A 522 11.49 -1.14 1.28
N LEU A 523 10.48 -1.47 0.47
CA LEU A 523 10.32 -0.94 -0.89
C LEU A 523 10.31 0.60 -0.98
N PRO A 524 9.64 1.36 -0.08
CA PRO A 524 9.68 2.82 -0.11
C PRO A 524 11.09 3.40 0.12
N LEU A 525 11.84 2.82 1.06
CA LEU A 525 13.23 3.23 1.32
C LEU A 525 14.14 2.87 0.15
N LEU A 526 13.94 1.70 -0.45
CA LEU A 526 14.66 1.27 -1.65
C LEU A 526 14.44 2.25 -2.80
N GLY A 527 13.18 2.63 -3.06
CA GLY A 527 12.83 3.63 -4.07
C GLY A 527 13.55 4.96 -3.84
N ARG A 528 13.46 5.51 -2.63
CA ARG A 528 14.17 6.76 -2.25
C ARG A 528 15.69 6.64 -2.39
N THR A 529 16.25 5.49 -2.04
CA THR A 529 17.69 5.22 -2.13
C THR A 529 18.15 5.07 -3.57
N LEU A 530 17.38 4.39 -4.44
CA LEU A 530 17.65 4.30 -5.87
C LEU A 530 17.63 5.67 -6.53
N THR A 531 16.64 6.52 -6.22
CA THR A 531 16.56 7.87 -6.79
C THR A 531 17.73 8.74 -6.33
N ALA A 532 18.12 8.66 -5.05
CA ALA A 532 19.26 9.39 -4.52
C ALA A 532 20.59 8.90 -5.13
N THR A 533 20.75 7.59 -5.30
CA THR A 533 21.95 6.97 -5.89
C THR A 533 22.07 7.32 -7.37
N SER A 534 20.96 7.36 -8.11
CA SER A 534 20.93 7.76 -9.53
C SER A 534 21.35 9.20 -9.77
N ARG A 535 21.19 10.09 -8.78
CA ARG A 535 21.60 11.51 -8.84
C ARG A 535 23.07 11.73 -8.48
N MET A 536 23.83 10.68 -8.16
CA MET A 536 25.26 10.81 -7.87
C MET A 536 26.03 11.17 -9.16
N PRO A 537 26.82 12.25 -9.18
CA PRO A 537 27.48 12.74 -10.40
C PRO A 537 28.50 11.75 -10.97
N LEU A 538 29.06 10.87 -10.13
CA LEU A 538 30.06 9.88 -10.54
C LEU A 538 29.46 8.57 -11.11
N LEU A 539 28.15 8.30 -10.89
CA LEU A 539 27.58 6.99 -11.21
C LEU A 539 27.61 6.68 -12.71
N TRP A 540 27.11 7.59 -13.54
CA TRP A 540 27.06 7.42 -15.00
C TRP A 540 28.44 7.39 -15.65
N PRO A 541 29.41 8.27 -15.28
CA PRO A 541 30.78 8.13 -15.74
C PRO A 541 31.39 6.76 -15.41
N VAL A 542 31.24 6.27 -14.17
CA VAL A 542 31.78 4.96 -13.77
C VAL A 542 31.11 3.82 -14.54
N LEU A 543 29.78 3.80 -14.64
CA LEU A 543 29.06 2.78 -15.40
C LEU A 543 29.47 2.77 -16.88
N ARG A 544 29.63 3.95 -17.48
CA ARG A 544 30.11 4.09 -18.86
C ARG A 544 31.53 3.55 -19.01
N THR A 545 32.45 3.89 -18.10
CA THR A 545 33.83 3.37 -18.13
C THR A 545 33.86 1.86 -17.94
N VAL A 546 33.06 1.30 -17.03
CA VAL A 546 32.94 -0.15 -16.82
C VAL A 546 32.38 -0.84 -18.06
N ALA A 547 31.36 -0.27 -18.70
CA ALA A 547 30.79 -0.83 -19.93
C ALA A 547 31.81 -0.82 -21.09
N ILE A 548 32.53 0.28 -21.28
CA ILE A 548 33.59 0.39 -22.28
C ILE A 548 34.73 -0.60 -21.99
N ALA A 549 35.15 -0.71 -20.72
CA ALA A 549 36.17 -1.65 -20.29
C ALA A 549 35.72 -3.11 -20.49
N ALA A 550 34.45 -3.44 -20.23
CA ALA A 550 33.90 -4.77 -20.47
C ALA A 550 33.86 -5.12 -21.96
N VAL A 551 33.45 -4.17 -22.82
CA VAL A 551 33.52 -4.34 -24.28
C VAL A 551 34.96 -4.58 -24.73
N GLY A 552 35.91 -3.78 -24.22
CA GLY A 552 37.33 -3.98 -24.49
C GLY A 552 37.84 -5.35 -24.02
N LEU A 553 37.47 -5.77 -22.82
CA LEU A 553 37.85 -7.06 -22.24
C LEU A 553 37.31 -8.23 -23.08
N VAL A 554 36.06 -8.15 -23.55
CA VAL A 554 35.46 -9.20 -24.40
C VAL A 554 36.14 -9.24 -25.76
N LEU A 555 36.33 -8.08 -26.41
CA LEU A 555 36.92 -8.00 -27.74
C LEU A 555 38.40 -8.43 -27.73
N PHE A 556 39.21 -7.80 -26.89
CA PHE A 556 40.64 -8.10 -26.82
C PHE A 556 40.92 -9.43 -26.11
N GLY A 557 40.18 -9.75 -25.04
CA GLY A 557 40.33 -11.02 -24.34
C GLY A 557 39.95 -12.21 -25.22
N GLY A 558 38.86 -12.11 -26.00
CA GLY A 558 38.49 -13.13 -26.98
C GLY A 558 39.53 -13.27 -28.10
N LEU A 559 40.07 -12.16 -28.61
CA LEU A 559 41.10 -12.15 -29.64
C LEU A 559 42.42 -12.75 -29.15
N PHE A 560 42.86 -12.43 -27.92
CA PHE A 560 44.07 -13.02 -27.34
C PHE A 560 43.86 -14.49 -26.95
N ALA A 561 42.68 -14.87 -26.47
CA ALA A 561 42.35 -16.26 -26.16
C ALA A 561 42.30 -17.15 -27.41
N SER A 562 41.91 -16.60 -28.56
CA SER A 562 41.95 -17.33 -29.82
C SER A 562 43.34 -17.33 -30.48
N GLY A 563 44.14 -16.30 -30.23
CA GLY A 563 45.49 -16.15 -30.79
C GLY A 563 46.59 -16.89 -30.04
N ASP A 564 46.42 -17.15 -28.74
CA ASP A 564 47.42 -17.79 -27.88
C ASP A 564 46.82 -18.91 -27.02
N ALA A 565 47.38 -20.12 -27.10
CA ALA A 565 46.84 -21.30 -26.42
C ALA A 565 47.00 -21.26 -24.89
N ILE A 566 48.06 -20.63 -24.38
CA ILE A 566 48.28 -20.49 -22.93
C ILE A 566 47.26 -19.50 -22.37
N PHE A 567 47.14 -18.33 -23.02
CA PHE A 567 46.14 -17.32 -22.65
C PHE A 567 44.72 -17.86 -22.82
N GLY A 568 44.44 -18.63 -23.86
CA GLY A 568 43.18 -19.33 -24.08
C GLY A 568 42.81 -20.28 -22.94
N SER A 569 43.77 -21.06 -22.43
CA SER A 569 43.55 -21.96 -21.28
C SER A 569 43.23 -21.21 -19.99
N TRP A 570 43.88 -20.06 -19.74
CA TRP A 570 43.57 -19.19 -18.61
C TRP A 570 42.21 -18.53 -18.77
N ALA A 571 41.89 -18.03 -19.97
CA ALA A 571 40.61 -17.41 -20.27
C ALA A 571 39.46 -18.40 -20.10
N GLN A 572 39.59 -19.65 -20.57
CA GLN A 572 38.59 -20.69 -20.36
C GLN A 572 38.43 -21.09 -18.88
N SER A 573 39.48 -20.96 -18.08
CA SER A 573 39.43 -21.22 -16.63
C SER A 573 38.82 -20.05 -15.83
N LEU A 574 39.01 -18.81 -16.29
CA LEU A 574 38.53 -17.59 -15.61
C LEU A 574 37.14 -17.15 -16.06
N VAL A 575 36.78 -17.35 -17.32
CA VAL A 575 35.50 -16.93 -17.88
C VAL A 575 34.44 -17.95 -17.51
N PRO A 576 33.40 -17.57 -16.74
CA PRO A 576 32.32 -18.47 -16.40
C PRO A 576 31.57 -18.92 -17.65
N ASP A 577 31.07 -20.16 -17.63
CA ASP A 577 30.24 -20.68 -18.72
C ASP A 577 28.98 -19.81 -18.88
N LEU A 578 28.86 -19.15 -20.03
CA LEU A 578 27.87 -18.10 -20.36
C LEU A 578 26.76 -18.63 -21.28
N ARG A 579 26.38 -19.89 -21.10
CA ARG A 579 25.22 -20.47 -21.78
C ARG A 579 23.92 -19.79 -21.33
N TRP A 580 22.88 -19.88 -22.15
CA TRP A 580 21.60 -19.21 -21.87
C TRP A 580 20.92 -19.70 -20.57
N ASP A 581 21.04 -20.99 -20.27
CA ASP A 581 20.59 -21.62 -19.01
C ASP A 581 21.36 -21.06 -17.79
N THR A 582 22.68 -20.96 -17.89
CA THR A 582 23.51 -20.45 -16.78
C THR A 582 23.31 -18.94 -16.58
N ILE A 583 23.16 -18.14 -17.64
CA ILE A 583 22.89 -16.69 -17.52
C ILE A 583 21.62 -16.44 -16.72
N ILE A 584 20.55 -17.20 -16.96
CA ILE A 584 19.29 -17.01 -16.24
C ILE A 584 19.45 -17.39 -14.76
N ALA A 585 20.10 -18.52 -14.47
CA ALA A 585 20.42 -18.91 -13.10
C ALA A 585 21.27 -17.85 -12.37
N ARG A 586 22.23 -17.24 -13.06
CA ARG A 586 23.06 -16.14 -12.52
C ARG A 586 22.25 -14.90 -12.21
N ILE A 587 21.37 -14.46 -13.12
CA ILE A 587 20.48 -13.31 -12.88
C ILE A 587 19.55 -13.62 -11.70
N PHE A 588 19.03 -14.84 -11.63
CA PHE A 588 18.18 -15.28 -10.54
C PHE A 588 18.90 -15.20 -9.19
N VAL A 589 20.09 -15.81 -9.09
CA VAL A 589 20.90 -15.79 -7.86
C VAL A 589 21.28 -14.36 -7.48
N PHE A 590 21.61 -13.51 -8.45
CA PHE A 590 21.89 -12.09 -8.24
C PHE A 590 20.72 -11.39 -7.55
N VAL A 591 19.52 -11.48 -8.14
CA VAL A 591 18.32 -10.81 -7.63
C VAL A 591 17.93 -11.36 -6.27
N PHE A 592 17.96 -12.69 -6.11
CA PHE A 592 17.60 -13.35 -4.86
C PHE A 592 18.53 -12.95 -3.71
N VAL A 593 19.84 -13.09 -3.89
CA VAL A 593 20.82 -12.78 -2.83
C VAL A 593 20.85 -11.29 -2.51
N ALA A 594 20.83 -10.42 -3.52
CA ALA A 594 20.77 -8.96 -3.31
C ALA A 594 19.47 -8.56 -2.59
N GLY A 595 18.33 -9.16 -2.96
CA GLY A 595 17.03 -8.93 -2.35
C GLY A 595 16.98 -9.36 -0.88
N VAL A 596 17.44 -10.58 -0.56
CA VAL A 596 17.51 -11.10 0.82
C VAL A 596 18.44 -10.24 1.68
N ALA A 597 19.60 -9.83 1.13
CA ALA A 597 20.54 -8.96 1.81
C ALA A 597 19.98 -7.55 2.06
N LEU A 598 19.27 -6.97 1.08
CA LEU A 598 18.56 -5.69 1.23
C LEU A 598 17.44 -5.77 2.27
N ALA A 599 16.65 -6.83 2.27
CA ALA A 599 15.62 -7.06 3.28
C ALA A 599 16.24 -7.17 4.68
N GLY A 600 17.35 -7.89 4.81
CA GLY A 600 18.08 -8.04 6.07
C GLY A 600 18.65 -6.71 6.56
N ALA A 601 19.26 -5.93 5.66
CA ALA A 601 19.75 -4.59 5.95
C ALA A 601 18.63 -3.65 6.36
N TYR A 602 17.45 -3.71 5.70
CA TYR A 602 16.28 -2.93 6.11
C TYR A 602 15.79 -3.31 7.51
N LEU A 603 15.66 -4.62 7.78
CA LEU A 603 15.29 -5.13 9.10
C LEU A 603 16.27 -4.63 10.18
N ALA A 604 17.56 -4.55 9.86
CA ALA A 604 18.60 -4.04 10.74
C ALA A 604 18.54 -2.54 11.00
N LEU A 605 18.14 -1.75 10.00
CA LEU A 605 17.96 -0.31 10.14
C LEU A 605 16.67 0.06 10.90
N ASN A 606 15.59 -0.67 10.66
CA ASN A 606 14.28 -0.41 11.26
C ASN A 606 13.69 -1.72 11.82
N PRO A 607 14.19 -2.24 12.95
CA PRO A 607 13.63 -3.45 13.54
C PRO A 607 12.20 -3.21 14.04
N PRO A 608 11.24 -4.13 13.77
CA PRO A 608 9.86 -4.00 14.22
C PRO A 608 9.76 -4.11 15.75
N ARG A 609 8.67 -3.58 16.30
CA ARG A 609 8.38 -3.64 17.75
C ARG A 609 7.78 -5.00 18.15
N ILE A 610 8.47 -6.09 17.80
CA ILE A 610 8.03 -7.46 18.15
C ILE A 610 8.00 -7.74 19.65
N ALA A 611 8.76 -6.98 20.44
CA ALA A 611 8.75 -7.11 21.90
C ALA A 611 7.42 -6.64 22.53
N ASP A 612 6.69 -5.75 21.86
CA ASP A 612 5.41 -5.22 22.34
C ASP A 612 4.22 -6.17 22.01
N LEU A 613 4.45 -7.16 21.15
CA LEU A 613 3.47 -8.20 20.79
C LEU A 613 3.43 -9.37 21.78
N ASP A 614 4.22 -9.32 22.85
CA ASP A 614 4.16 -10.35 23.87
C ASP A 614 2.78 -10.35 24.56
N VAL A 615 2.24 -11.55 24.78
CA VAL A 615 0.95 -11.73 25.48
C VAL A 615 1.02 -11.01 26.83
N PRO A 616 0.12 -10.05 27.12
CA PRO A 616 0.10 -9.34 28.39
C PRO A 616 0.11 -10.33 29.55
N ARG A 617 0.84 -10.02 30.63
CA ARG A 617 0.72 -10.79 31.88
C ARG A 617 -0.73 -10.62 32.36
N GLY A 618 -1.55 -11.66 32.18
CA GLY A 618 -2.90 -11.69 32.72
C GLY A 618 -2.87 -11.49 34.23
N ALA A 619 -3.97 -11.00 34.80
CA ALA A 619 -4.08 -10.85 36.25
C ALA A 619 -3.83 -12.23 36.92
N PRO A 620 -2.98 -12.30 37.95
CA PRO A 620 -2.76 -13.54 38.68
C PRO A 620 -4.09 -14.00 39.27
N VAL A 621 -4.24 -15.31 39.37
CA VAL A 621 -5.48 -15.90 39.85
C VAL A 621 -5.63 -15.64 41.34
N ARG A 622 -6.84 -15.29 41.79
CA ARG A 622 -7.11 -14.88 43.18
C ARG A 622 -6.88 -16.02 44.17
N HIS A 623 -7.22 -17.26 43.81
CA HIS A 623 -7.07 -18.41 44.70
C HIS A 623 -6.02 -19.40 44.23
N ARG A 624 -5.26 -19.95 45.18
CA ARG A 624 -4.18 -20.93 44.91
C ARG A 624 -4.68 -22.19 44.21
N TRP A 625 -5.87 -22.67 44.56
CA TRP A 625 -6.39 -23.93 44.05
C TRP A 625 -6.69 -23.89 42.54
N GLU A 626 -6.99 -22.73 41.98
CA GLU A 626 -7.32 -22.56 40.56
C GLU A 626 -6.15 -22.90 39.62
N TRP A 627 -4.89 -22.79 40.08
CA TRP A 627 -3.72 -23.22 39.32
C TRP A 627 -3.04 -24.45 39.92
N LEU A 628 -3.09 -24.62 41.24
CA LEU A 628 -2.42 -25.72 41.93
C LEU A 628 -3.13 -27.07 41.74
N VAL A 629 -4.46 -27.12 41.69
CA VAL A 629 -5.21 -28.37 41.51
C VAL A 629 -4.99 -28.95 40.11
N PRO A 630 -5.16 -28.20 39.00
CA PRO A 630 -4.85 -28.72 37.67
C PRO A 630 -3.40 -29.19 37.54
N LEU A 631 -2.46 -28.42 38.10
CA LEU A 631 -1.04 -28.80 38.12
C LEU A 631 -0.79 -30.07 38.93
N GLY A 632 -1.44 -30.22 40.08
CA GLY A 632 -1.37 -31.41 40.93
C GLY A 632 -1.88 -32.67 40.22
N VAL A 633 -2.96 -32.56 39.44
CA VAL A 633 -3.46 -33.66 38.61
C VAL A 633 -2.42 -34.08 37.57
N VAL A 634 -1.80 -33.12 36.88
CA VAL A 634 -0.74 -33.42 35.90
C VAL A 634 0.45 -34.11 36.59
N ILE A 635 0.88 -33.63 37.76
CA ILE A 635 1.96 -34.26 38.54
C ILE A 635 1.60 -35.70 38.92
N ALA A 636 0.38 -35.93 39.41
CA ALA A 636 -0.08 -37.27 39.79
C ALA A 636 -0.12 -38.22 38.59
N LEU A 637 -0.55 -37.75 37.42
CA LEU A 637 -0.53 -38.54 36.17
C LEU A 637 0.90 -38.90 35.74
N PHE A 638 1.84 -37.95 35.78
CA PHE A 638 3.25 -38.21 35.47
C PHE A 638 3.86 -39.22 36.45
N ALA A 639 3.56 -39.10 37.74
CA ALA A 639 4.02 -40.04 38.75
C ALA A 639 3.45 -41.45 38.51
N LEU A 640 2.15 -41.57 38.26
CA LEU A 640 1.50 -42.86 37.96
C LEU A 640 2.06 -43.49 36.70
N PHE A 641 2.29 -42.69 35.65
CA PHE A 641 2.89 -43.14 34.41
C PHE A 641 4.30 -43.69 34.62
N LEU A 642 5.15 -43.00 35.39
CA LEU A 642 6.50 -43.46 35.71
C LEU A 642 6.49 -44.74 36.56
N VAL A 643 5.53 -44.89 37.48
CA VAL A 643 5.35 -46.15 38.21
C VAL A 643 5.00 -47.28 37.25
N ALA A 644 4.07 -47.07 36.32
CA ALA A 644 3.71 -48.06 35.31
C ALA A 644 4.90 -48.46 34.41
N GLN A 645 5.72 -47.50 34.01
CA GLN A 645 6.95 -47.76 33.25
C GLN A 645 7.99 -48.53 34.07
N ALA A 646 8.18 -48.17 35.34
CA ALA A 646 9.09 -48.87 36.22
C ALA A 646 8.66 -50.33 36.44
N THR A 647 7.36 -50.58 36.64
CA THR A 647 6.82 -51.96 36.73
C THR A 647 7.02 -52.75 35.44
N ALA A 648 6.86 -52.10 34.28
CA ALA A 648 7.10 -52.71 32.98
C ALA A 648 8.60 -53.06 32.77
N MET A 649 9.52 -52.21 33.24
CA MET A 649 10.96 -52.49 33.21
C MET A 649 11.37 -53.63 34.13
N TRP A 650 10.82 -53.71 35.35
CA TRP A 650 11.14 -54.78 36.31
C TRP A 650 10.46 -56.11 36.01
N GLY A 651 9.27 -56.10 35.39
CA GLY A 651 8.49 -57.31 35.06
C GLY A 651 9.05 -58.14 33.90
N GLY A 652 9.98 -57.59 33.10
CA GLY A 652 10.59 -58.30 31.97
C GLY A 652 9.65 -58.53 30.78
N HIS A 653 10.11 -59.29 29.79
CA HIS A 653 9.40 -59.50 28.51
C HIS A 653 8.10 -60.29 28.66
N GLU A 654 8.02 -61.17 29.66
CA GLU A 654 6.87 -62.04 29.91
C GLU A 654 5.68 -61.24 30.47
N TYR A 655 5.96 -60.37 31.46
CA TYR A 655 4.97 -59.44 32.02
C TYR A 655 4.35 -58.51 30.98
N LEU A 656 5.17 -57.93 30.08
CA LEU A 656 4.65 -57.05 29.02
C LEU A 656 3.68 -57.78 28.09
N ARG A 657 4.05 -59.00 27.68
CA ARG A 657 3.30 -59.80 26.72
C ARG A 657 1.98 -60.29 27.32
N GLU A 658 1.98 -60.69 28.59
CA GLU A 658 0.75 -61.08 29.31
C GLU A 658 -0.20 -59.90 29.54
N THR A 659 0.34 -58.71 29.81
CA THR A 659 -0.48 -57.55 30.19
C THR A 659 -1.01 -56.76 28.98
N THR A 660 -0.20 -56.63 27.91
CA THR A 660 -0.53 -55.76 26.76
C THR A 660 -0.76 -56.53 25.45
N GLY A 661 -0.37 -57.81 25.38
CA GLY A 661 -0.40 -58.61 24.15
C GLY A 661 0.66 -58.23 23.11
N LEU A 662 1.41 -57.14 23.32
CA LEU A 662 2.45 -56.67 22.40
C LEU A 662 3.77 -57.41 22.63
N THR A 663 4.52 -57.64 21.55
CA THR A 663 5.92 -58.04 21.68
C THR A 663 6.76 -56.86 22.20
N TYR A 664 7.90 -57.15 22.83
CA TYR A 664 8.78 -56.10 23.35
C TYR A 664 9.19 -55.09 22.26
N ALA A 665 9.39 -55.56 21.03
CA ALA A 665 9.75 -54.72 19.90
C ALA A 665 8.61 -53.82 19.41
N GLU A 666 7.37 -54.33 19.36
CA GLU A 666 6.18 -53.54 19.03
C GLU A 666 5.86 -52.52 20.13
N TYR A 667 6.03 -52.92 21.40
CA TYR A 667 5.89 -52.01 22.52
C TYR A 667 6.86 -50.84 22.37
N VAL A 668 8.15 -51.07 22.15
CA VAL A 668 9.17 -50.01 22.03
C VAL A 668 8.85 -49.00 20.91
N HIS A 669 8.15 -49.42 19.87
CA HIS A 669 7.70 -48.58 18.77
C HIS A 669 6.54 -47.64 19.11
N GLU A 670 5.57 -48.08 19.91
CA GLU A 670 4.38 -47.31 20.22
C GLU A 670 4.63 -46.27 21.32
N GLY A 671 4.29 -45.00 21.05
CA GLY A 671 4.24 -43.96 22.06
C GLY A 671 5.54 -43.19 22.31
N PHE A 672 6.64 -43.45 21.59
CA PHE A 672 7.84 -42.61 21.67
C PHE A 672 7.52 -41.13 21.40
N GLY A 673 6.82 -40.83 20.29
CA GLY A 673 6.42 -39.45 19.97
C GLY A 673 5.47 -38.83 20.99
N GLN A 674 4.70 -39.64 21.72
CA GLN A 674 3.84 -39.16 22.80
C GLN A 674 4.66 -38.71 24.02
N LEU A 675 5.77 -39.39 24.33
CA LEU A 675 6.68 -39.00 25.42
C LEU A 675 7.35 -37.64 25.13
N THR A 676 7.88 -37.46 23.92
CA THR A 676 8.43 -36.17 23.48
C THR A 676 7.37 -35.07 23.52
N THR A 677 6.13 -35.37 23.12
CA THR A 677 5.01 -34.43 23.21
C THR A 677 4.69 -34.05 24.66
N ALA A 678 4.74 -35.01 25.58
CA ALA A 678 4.54 -34.76 27.02
C ALA A 678 5.66 -33.88 27.60
N THR A 679 6.91 -34.08 27.20
CA THR A 679 8.05 -33.20 27.57
C THR A 679 7.80 -31.77 27.08
N PHE A 680 7.38 -31.59 25.83
CA PHE A 680 7.06 -30.26 25.29
C PHE A 680 5.87 -29.61 26.01
N LEU A 681 4.79 -30.37 26.25
CA LEU A 681 3.61 -29.87 26.97
C LEU A 681 3.96 -29.45 28.40
N THR A 682 4.93 -30.11 29.05
CA THR A 682 5.45 -29.70 30.35
C THR A 682 5.98 -28.26 30.31
N LEU A 683 6.78 -27.90 29.29
CA LEU A 683 7.29 -26.53 29.15
C LEU A 683 6.16 -25.51 29.04
N VAL A 684 5.08 -25.86 28.34
CA VAL A 684 3.87 -25.03 28.22
C VAL A 684 3.15 -24.90 29.56
N VAL A 685 2.93 -26.01 30.27
CA VAL A 685 2.28 -26.02 31.60
C VAL A 685 3.08 -25.17 32.59
N VAL A 686 4.41 -25.31 32.63
CA VAL A 686 5.28 -24.48 33.47
C VAL A 686 5.18 -23.00 33.09
N GLY A 687 5.17 -22.68 31.79
CA GLY A 687 5.00 -21.31 31.30
C GLY A 687 3.65 -20.69 31.68
N ILE A 688 2.56 -21.46 31.65
CA ILE A 688 1.22 -21.00 32.06
C ILE A 688 1.15 -20.84 33.58
N ALA A 689 1.60 -21.83 34.33
CA ALA A 689 1.56 -21.82 35.79
C ALA A 689 2.35 -20.64 36.37
N THR A 690 3.55 -20.38 35.86
CA THR A 690 4.37 -19.22 36.30
C THR A 690 3.75 -17.86 35.98
N ARG A 691 2.89 -17.77 34.96
CA ARG A 691 2.15 -16.54 34.60
C ARG A 691 0.87 -16.35 35.41
N LYS A 692 0.17 -17.44 35.77
CA LYS A 692 -1.12 -17.39 36.48
C LYS A 692 -1.01 -17.46 38.02
N ALA A 693 0.07 -18.02 38.55
CA ALA A 693 0.25 -18.15 40.00
C ALA A 693 0.48 -16.77 40.66
N SER A 694 -0.23 -16.54 41.78
CA SER A 694 0.06 -15.41 42.66
C SER A 694 1.47 -15.55 43.28
N GLN A 695 2.18 -14.44 43.45
CA GLN A 695 3.53 -14.43 44.03
C GLN A 695 3.64 -13.48 45.24
N GLU A 696 2.51 -13.09 45.81
CA GLU A 696 2.43 -12.07 46.87
C GLU A 696 3.03 -12.58 48.18
N THR A 697 2.66 -13.79 48.63
CA THR A 697 3.14 -14.35 49.89
C THR A 697 4.35 -15.28 49.71
N ALA A 698 5.10 -15.50 50.80
CA ALA A 698 6.21 -16.46 50.80
C ALA A 698 5.74 -17.91 50.58
N SER A 699 4.56 -18.28 51.10
CA SER A 699 4.00 -19.62 50.93
C SER A 699 3.51 -19.86 49.50
N ASP A 700 3.00 -18.84 48.80
CA ASP A 700 2.66 -18.92 47.37
C ASP A 700 3.90 -19.24 46.53
N ARG A 701 5.00 -18.49 46.76
CA ARG A 701 6.26 -18.70 46.06
C ARG A 701 6.86 -20.08 46.34
N LEU A 702 6.74 -20.57 47.58
CA LEU A 702 7.20 -21.91 47.94
C LEU A 702 6.36 -23.00 47.25
N ALA A 703 5.03 -22.89 47.29
CA ALA A 703 4.13 -23.85 46.64
C ALA A 703 4.41 -23.94 45.13
N LEU A 704 4.56 -22.79 44.47
CA LEU A 704 4.89 -22.70 43.04
C LEU A 704 6.24 -23.37 42.72
N ARG A 705 7.27 -23.10 43.53
CA ARG A 705 8.60 -23.72 43.35
C ARG A 705 8.53 -25.22 43.50
N VAL A 706 7.94 -25.72 44.59
CA VAL A 706 7.88 -27.16 44.88
C VAL A 706 7.09 -27.88 43.79
N SER A 707 5.89 -27.41 43.44
CA SER A 707 5.06 -28.09 42.44
C SER A 707 5.72 -28.13 41.07
N LEU A 708 6.32 -27.01 40.62
CA LEU A 708 6.97 -26.96 39.31
C LEU A 708 8.29 -27.75 39.28
N LEU A 709 9.06 -27.76 40.36
CA LEU A 709 10.29 -28.57 40.45
C LEU A 709 9.98 -30.06 40.48
N VAL A 710 8.92 -30.48 41.18
CA VAL A 710 8.43 -31.87 41.14
C VAL A 710 8.03 -32.25 39.72
N LEU A 711 7.20 -31.43 39.05
CA LEU A 711 6.81 -31.68 37.67
C LEU A 711 8.04 -31.80 36.74
N CYS A 712 8.97 -30.84 36.81
CA CYS A 712 10.19 -30.88 35.98
C CYS A 712 11.05 -32.13 36.24
N THR A 713 11.14 -32.55 37.51
CA THR A 713 11.91 -33.75 37.89
C THR A 713 11.27 -35.02 37.32
N LEU A 714 9.95 -35.14 37.41
CA LEU A 714 9.20 -36.25 36.79
C LEU A 714 9.37 -36.23 35.27
N THR A 715 9.30 -35.06 34.64
CA THR A 715 9.54 -34.94 33.20
C THR A 715 10.96 -35.34 32.80
N LEU A 716 11.99 -35.03 33.60
CA LEU A 716 13.36 -35.53 33.34
C LEU A 716 13.45 -37.06 33.42
N ALA A 717 12.69 -37.70 34.32
CA ALA A 717 12.60 -39.15 34.35
C ALA A 717 11.90 -39.72 33.10
N VAL A 718 10.88 -39.02 32.58
CA VAL A 718 10.23 -39.37 31.30
C VAL A 718 11.20 -39.25 30.12
N VAL A 719 11.98 -38.16 30.05
CA VAL A 719 13.05 -37.96 29.05
C VAL A 719 14.07 -39.10 29.12
N ALA A 720 14.53 -39.47 30.32
CA ALA A 720 15.47 -40.58 30.51
C ALA A 720 14.88 -41.92 30.05
N SER A 721 13.60 -42.17 30.35
CA SER A 721 12.89 -43.37 29.90
C SER A 721 12.74 -43.40 28.37
N ALA A 722 12.43 -42.27 27.74
CA ALA A 722 12.32 -42.15 26.28
C ALA A 722 13.66 -42.46 25.59
N LEU A 723 14.77 -41.92 26.10
CA LEU A 723 16.12 -42.19 25.58
C LEU A 723 16.51 -43.67 25.73
N TYR A 724 16.22 -44.27 26.89
CA TYR A 724 16.46 -45.70 27.12
C TYR A 724 15.66 -46.59 26.15
N ARG A 725 14.41 -46.20 25.88
CA ARG A 725 13.55 -46.92 24.93
C ARG A 725 14.09 -46.82 23.50
N MET A 726 14.58 -45.64 23.10
CA MET A 726 15.20 -45.43 21.79
C MET A 726 16.52 -46.20 21.67
N SER A 727 17.34 -46.29 22.73
CA SER A 727 18.60 -47.04 22.67
C SER A 727 18.36 -48.54 22.46
N LEU A 728 17.40 -49.14 23.18
CA LEU A 728 17.00 -50.54 22.96
C LEU A 728 16.48 -50.77 21.54
N TYR A 729 15.74 -49.80 21.00
CA TYR A 729 15.24 -49.85 19.64
C TYR A 729 16.38 -49.86 18.61
N GLN A 730 17.39 -49.01 18.81
CA GLN A 730 18.57 -48.92 17.96
C GLN A 730 19.43 -50.18 18.00
N GLU A 731 19.56 -50.82 19.17
CA GLU A 731 20.28 -52.09 19.31
C GLU A 731 19.59 -53.22 18.51
N ALA A 732 18.25 -53.29 18.58
CA ALA A 732 17.48 -54.30 17.86
C ALA A 732 17.46 -54.09 16.34
N TYR A 733 17.22 -52.86 15.88
CA TYR A 733 16.93 -52.56 14.46
C TYR A 733 18.02 -51.78 13.72
N GLY A 734 19.13 -51.45 14.38
CA GLY A 734 20.21 -50.64 13.82
C GLY A 734 20.02 -49.13 14.02
N TYR A 735 21.05 -48.37 13.66
CA TYR A 735 21.07 -46.92 13.86
C TYR A 735 20.60 -46.21 12.59
N THR A 736 19.85 -45.12 12.76
CA THR A 736 19.52 -44.20 11.65
C THR A 736 19.79 -42.76 12.06
N VAL A 737 20.13 -41.91 11.10
CA VAL A 737 20.36 -40.47 11.32
C VAL A 737 19.17 -39.81 12.01
N LEU A 738 17.95 -40.17 11.61
CA LEU A 738 16.72 -39.65 12.22
C LEU A 738 16.61 -40.05 13.70
N ARG A 739 16.92 -41.30 14.06
CA ARG A 739 16.88 -41.76 15.46
C ARG A 739 17.92 -41.04 16.32
N VAL A 740 19.14 -40.87 15.82
CA VAL A 740 20.20 -40.15 16.54
C VAL A 740 19.87 -38.65 16.66
N PHE A 741 19.26 -38.07 15.64
CA PHE A 741 18.76 -36.69 15.70
C PHE A 741 17.68 -36.53 16.77
N VAL A 742 16.75 -37.49 16.83
CA VAL A 742 15.70 -37.54 17.84
C VAL A 742 16.28 -37.67 19.25
N ASP A 743 17.32 -38.48 19.47
CA ASP A 743 18.02 -38.54 20.77
C ASP A 743 18.62 -37.19 21.16
N GLY A 744 19.31 -36.54 20.21
CA GLY A 744 19.87 -35.21 20.42
C GLY A 744 18.78 -34.16 20.74
N PHE A 745 17.62 -34.26 20.07
CA PHE A 745 16.47 -33.39 20.31
C PHE A 745 15.83 -33.64 21.68
N GLU A 746 15.70 -34.89 22.11
CA GLU A 746 15.15 -35.23 23.42
C GLU A 746 16.11 -34.80 24.54
N LEU A 747 17.43 -34.97 24.36
CA LEU A 747 18.45 -34.42 25.25
C LEU A 747 18.38 -32.89 25.33
N TRP A 748 18.12 -32.20 24.21
CA TRP A 748 17.91 -30.76 24.20
C TRP A 748 16.66 -30.36 24.99
N LEU A 749 15.54 -31.08 24.83
CA LEU A 749 14.34 -30.84 25.65
C LEU A 749 14.62 -31.07 27.13
N GLY A 750 15.37 -32.12 27.49
CA GLY A 750 15.84 -32.35 28.86
C GLY A 750 16.66 -31.17 29.39
N LEU A 751 17.59 -30.63 28.60
CA LEU A 751 18.33 -29.42 28.93
C LEU A 751 17.40 -28.21 29.15
N LEU A 752 16.36 -28.02 28.31
CA LEU A 752 15.38 -26.96 28.51
C LEU A 752 14.62 -27.11 29.84
N ILE A 753 14.28 -28.34 30.24
CA ILE A 753 13.67 -28.61 31.54
C ILE A 753 14.63 -28.23 32.67
N VAL A 754 15.92 -28.56 32.57
CA VAL A 754 16.94 -28.14 33.56
C VAL A 754 17.06 -26.61 33.63
N LEU A 755 17.13 -25.92 32.49
CA LEU A 755 17.15 -24.46 32.44
C LEU A 755 15.88 -23.86 33.06
N MET A 756 14.73 -24.51 32.83
CA MET A 756 13.45 -24.13 33.43
C MET A 756 13.47 -24.31 34.95
N MET A 757 14.03 -25.40 35.47
CA MET A 757 14.21 -25.59 36.92
C MET A 757 15.04 -24.45 37.53
N VAL A 758 16.14 -24.04 36.89
CA VAL A 758 16.94 -22.88 37.34
C VAL A 758 16.10 -21.59 37.33
N ALA A 759 15.29 -21.37 36.30
CA ALA A 759 14.40 -20.22 36.20
C ALA A 759 13.31 -20.22 37.28
N VAL A 760 12.74 -21.39 37.61
CA VAL A 760 11.76 -21.59 38.69
C VAL A 760 12.38 -21.32 40.06
N VAL A 761 13.60 -21.83 40.32
CA VAL A 761 14.32 -21.56 41.57
C VAL A 761 14.58 -20.06 41.74
N ARG A 762 15.08 -19.41 40.68
CA ARG A 762 15.38 -17.96 40.69
C ARG A 762 14.16 -17.06 40.56
N LEU A 763 12.98 -17.62 40.24
CA LEU A 763 11.75 -16.89 39.89
C LEU A 763 11.99 -15.82 38.79
N ASN A 764 12.93 -16.08 37.88
CA ASN A 764 13.22 -15.21 36.74
C ASN A 764 13.46 -16.07 35.49
N GLY A 765 12.51 -16.02 34.56
CA GLY A 765 12.53 -16.79 33.31
C GLY A 765 12.78 -15.96 32.05
N THR A 766 13.11 -14.67 32.16
CA THR A 766 13.25 -13.78 30.99
C THR A 766 14.42 -14.16 30.06
N TRP A 767 15.41 -14.89 30.57
CA TRP A 767 16.58 -15.34 29.83
C TRP A 767 16.38 -16.72 29.16
N VAL A 768 15.36 -17.48 29.57
CA VAL A 768 15.14 -18.87 29.13
C VAL A 768 14.93 -18.99 27.61
N PRO A 769 14.12 -18.15 26.93
CA PRO A 769 13.93 -18.27 25.48
C PRO A 769 15.22 -18.08 24.68
N ARG A 770 16.06 -17.15 25.15
CA ARG A 770 17.38 -16.87 24.56
C ARG A 770 18.36 -18.02 24.77
N ALA A 771 18.40 -18.55 26.00
CA ALA A 771 19.21 -19.72 26.30
C ALA A 771 18.74 -20.96 25.51
N ALA A 772 17.42 -21.14 25.33
CA ALA A 772 16.86 -22.21 24.52
C ALA A 772 17.32 -22.13 23.05
N LEU A 773 17.26 -20.94 22.45
CA LEU A 773 17.71 -20.73 21.08
C LEU A 773 19.22 -20.99 20.89
N ILE A 774 20.07 -20.43 21.77
CA ILE A 774 21.52 -20.65 21.69
C ILE A 774 21.88 -22.11 21.97
N SER A 775 21.31 -22.74 23.00
CA SER A 775 21.60 -24.14 23.33
C SER A 775 21.17 -25.08 22.20
N GLY A 776 20.02 -24.83 21.56
CA GLY A 776 19.59 -25.60 20.39
C GLY A 776 20.54 -25.44 19.21
N ALA A 777 21.02 -24.21 18.96
CA ALA A 777 22.01 -23.94 17.93
C ALA A 777 23.37 -24.59 18.19
N VAL A 778 23.84 -24.56 19.44
CA VAL A 778 25.09 -25.22 19.85
C VAL A 778 24.96 -26.74 19.78
N LEU A 779 23.81 -27.30 20.17
CA LEU A 779 23.56 -28.73 20.08
C LEU A 779 23.50 -29.19 18.62
N PHE A 780 22.83 -28.45 17.74
CA PHE A 780 22.81 -28.76 16.31
C PHE A 780 24.20 -28.64 15.67
N LEU A 781 24.99 -27.62 16.05
CA LEU A 781 26.38 -27.49 15.66
C LEU A 781 27.20 -28.73 16.11
N GLY A 782 27.04 -29.15 17.36
CA GLY A 782 27.69 -30.35 17.90
C GLY A 782 27.28 -31.62 17.17
N PHE A 783 25.97 -31.78 16.88
CA PHE A 783 25.43 -32.90 16.12
C PHE A 783 26.07 -32.99 14.73
N GLY A 784 26.18 -31.88 14.02
CA GLY A 784 26.87 -31.88 12.74
C GLY A 784 28.38 -32.15 12.89
N LEU A 785 29.05 -31.56 13.89
CA LEU A 785 30.48 -31.76 14.12
C LEU A 785 30.82 -33.23 14.45
N MET A 786 29.90 -33.95 15.08
CA MET A 786 30.01 -35.39 15.35
C MET A 786 30.11 -36.26 14.08
N ASN A 787 29.71 -35.73 12.91
CA ASN A 787 29.50 -36.51 11.67
C ASN A 787 28.41 -37.58 11.85
N PRO A 788 27.12 -37.21 11.83
CA PRO A 788 26.05 -38.17 12.10
C PRO A 788 26.02 -39.31 11.07
N ASP A 789 26.29 -39.02 9.80
CA ASP A 789 26.29 -40.02 8.73
C ASP A 789 27.44 -41.03 8.93
N GLY A 790 28.66 -40.53 9.20
CA GLY A 790 29.81 -41.39 9.49
C GLY A 790 29.65 -42.20 10.78
N TRP A 791 29.08 -41.60 11.82
CA TRP A 791 28.83 -42.28 13.11
C TRP A 791 27.77 -43.38 12.98
N VAL A 792 26.68 -43.12 12.25
CA VAL A 792 25.65 -44.11 11.98
C VAL A 792 26.20 -45.24 11.10
N ALA A 793 27.03 -44.92 10.12
CA ALA A 793 27.68 -45.93 9.30
C ALA A 793 28.58 -46.85 10.13
N SER A 794 29.46 -46.29 10.98
CA SER A 794 30.34 -47.10 11.83
C SER A 794 29.56 -48.01 12.77
N ARG A 795 28.52 -47.50 13.43
CA ARG A 795 27.71 -48.30 14.37
C ARG A 795 26.94 -49.44 13.71
N ASN A 796 26.43 -49.23 12.49
CA ASN A 796 25.77 -50.32 11.75
C ASN A 796 26.78 -51.35 11.23
N ILE A 797 27.99 -50.94 10.88
CA ILE A 797 29.07 -51.86 10.49
C ILE A 797 29.56 -52.68 11.70
N ASP A 798 29.74 -52.06 12.86
CA ASP A 798 30.06 -52.76 14.12
C ASP A 798 28.99 -53.82 14.44
N ARG A 799 27.71 -53.46 14.26
CA ARG A 799 26.58 -54.40 14.41
C ARG A 799 26.60 -55.52 13.37
N PHE A 800 26.99 -55.23 12.14
CA PHE A 800 27.15 -56.25 11.11
C PHE A 800 28.24 -57.26 11.48
N HIS A 801 29.39 -56.81 11.99
CA HIS A 801 30.43 -57.71 12.48
C HIS A 801 29.94 -58.61 13.63
N ALA A 802 28.99 -58.14 14.44
CA ALA A 802 28.40 -58.92 15.53
C ALA A 802 27.24 -59.85 15.10
N THR A 803 26.44 -59.46 14.10
CA THR A 803 25.16 -60.12 13.77
C THR A 803 25.08 -60.73 12.37
N GLY A 804 26.01 -60.39 11.49
CA GLY A 804 26.03 -60.76 10.08
C GLY A 804 24.98 -60.04 9.21
N LYS A 805 24.17 -59.13 9.76
CA LYS A 805 23.12 -58.41 9.01
C LYS A 805 23.51 -56.96 8.74
N LEU A 806 23.43 -56.55 7.48
CA LEU A 806 23.74 -55.20 7.01
C LEU A 806 22.65 -54.70 6.05
N ASP A 807 22.10 -53.52 6.32
CA ASP A 807 21.17 -52.83 5.42
C ASP A 807 21.99 -51.97 4.44
N THR A 808 22.32 -52.57 3.30
CA THR A 808 23.17 -51.92 2.28
C THR A 808 22.43 -50.82 1.55
N TYR A 809 21.10 -50.89 1.49
CA TYR A 809 20.24 -49.84 0.93
C TYR A 809 20.34 -48.55 1.75
N TYR A 810 20.18 -48.66 3.07
CA TYR A 810 20.25 -47.52 3.97
C TYR A 810 21.64 -46.87 3.97
N LEU A 811 22.71 -47.67 4.05
CA LEU A 811 24.09 -47.17 3.99
C LEU A 811 24.43 -46.46 2.67
N ALA A 812 23.87 -46.93 1.56
CA ALA A 812 24.03 -46.27 0.26
C ALA A 812 23.31 -44.90 0.22
N GLY A 813 22.22 -44.73 0.96
CA GLY A 813 21.47 -43.47 1.08
C GLY A 813 22.10 -42.41 1.99
N LEU A 814 23.13 -42.74 2.77
CA LEU A 814 23.80 -41.77 3.64
C LEU A 814 24.56 -40.69 2.86
N GLY A 815 24.86 -39.56 3.51
CA GLY A 815 25.63 -38.47 2.92
C GLY A 815 27.09 -38.84 2.60
N VAL A 816 27.78 -37.96 1.87
CA VAL A 816 29.17 -38.21 1.44
C VAL A 816 30.14 -38.36 2.60
N ASP A 817 29.84 -37.72 3.73
CA ASP A 817 30.61 -37.79 4.98
C ASP A 817 30.65 -39.21 5.61
N ALA A 818 29.81 -40.16 5.16
CA ALA A 818 29.86 -41.55 5.62
C ALA A 818 30.98 -42.39 4.97
N THR A 819 31.47 -41.97 3.79
CA THR A 819 32.40 -42.76 2.97
C THR A 819 33.66 -43.22 3.74
N PRO A 820 34.36 -42.37 4.52
CA PRO A 820 35.54 -42.81 5.26
C PRO A 820 35.23 -43.92 6.28
N ALA A 821 34.08 -43.85 6.95
CA ALA A 821 33.68 -44.86 7.93
C ALA A 821 33.33 -46.20 7.25
N ILE A 822 32.68 -46.15 6.08
CA ILE A 822 32.32 -47.34 5.31
C ILE A 822 33.59 -48.04 4.79
N LEU A 823 34.52 -47.29 4.21
CA LEU A 823 35.78 -47.82 3.70
C LEU A 823 36.72 -48.30 4.83
N ALA A 824 36.63 -47.74 6.03
CA ALA A 824 37.41 -48.25 7.15
C ALA A 824 36.86 -49.57 7.72
N GLY A 825 35.54 -49.78 7.63
CA GLY A 825 34.86 -50.88 8.32
C GLY A 825 34.48 -52.08 7.46
N LEU A 826 34.50 -51.96 6.13
CA LEU A 826 34.16 -53.03 5.17
C LEU A 826 35.32 -53.30 4.21
N ASP A 827 35.40 -54.54 3.71
CA ASP A 827 36.34 -54.92 2.66
C ASP A 827 36.03 -54.21 1.34
N ASP A 828 37.01 -54.08 0.44
CA ASP A 828 36.86 -53.31 -0.80
C ASP A 828 35.68 -53.78 -1.68
N LYS A 829 35.49 -55.09 -1.82
CA LYS A 829 34.33 -55.67 -2.55
C LYS A 829 32.99 -55.34 -1.90
N GLN A 830 32.95 -55.34 -0.57
CA GLN A 830 31.75 -55.02 0.22
C GLN A 830 31.44 -53.52 0.18
N ALA A 831 32.46 -52.69 0.31
CA ALA A 831 32.33 -51.24 0.25
C ALA A 831 31.94 -50.76 -1.16
N ALA A 832 32.42 -51.43 -2.22
CA ALA A 832 32.01 -51.15 -3.61
C ALA A 832 30.49 -51.26 -3.81
N CYS A 833 29.82 -52.20 -3.14
CA CYS A 833 28.35 -52.34 -3.22
C CYS A 833 27.58 -51.13 -2.65
N VAL A 834 28.23 -50.30 -1.84
CA VAL A 834 27.62 -49.19 -1.10
C VAL A 834 28.10 -47.82 -1.59
N VAL A 835 29.39 -47.66 -1.92
CA VAL A 835 30.05 -46.35 -2.11
C VAL A 835 30.13 -45.92 -3.59
N THR A 836 30.05 -46.83 -4.56
CA THR A 836 30.47 -46.55 -5.95
C THR A 836 29.68 -45.42 -6.63
N TRP A 837 28.34 -45.43 -6.53
CA TRP A 837 27.50 -44.37 -7.10
C TRP A 837 27.81 -42.98 -6.51
N ARG A 838 28.15 -42.92 -5.23
CA ARG A 838 28.50 -41.67 -4.53
C ARG A 838 29.80 -41.08 -5.07
N MET A 839 30.76 -41.94 -5.45
CA MET A 839 32.02 -41.53 -6.06
C MET A 839 31.83 -41.15 -7.52
N GLU A 840 31.01 -41.87 -8.29
CA GLU A 840 30.69 -41.56 -9.69
C GLU A 840 29.99 -40.19 -9.82
N LYS A 841 28.99 -39.91 -8.96
CA LYS A 841 28.35 -38.58 -8.86
C LYS A 841 29.30 -37.50 -8.30
N SER A 842 30.45 -37.85 -7.73
CA SER A 842 31.43 -36.88 -7.21
C SER A 842 32.62 -36.67 -8.14
N ALA A 843 32.91 -37.61 -9.04
CA ALA A 843 34.05 -37.60 -9.95
C ALA A 843 33.93 -36.54 -11.07
N ASP A 844 32.72 -36.01 -11.29
CA ASP A 844 32.48 -34.99 -12.31
C ASP A 844 32.73 -33.59 -11.72
N ARG A 845 33.87 -32.99 -12.14
CA ARG A 845 34.32 -31.58 -12.01
C ARG A 845 35.48 -31.32 -11.05
N SER A 846 36.56 -30.76 -11.61
CA SER A 846 37.79 -30.33 -10.94
C SER A 846 37.55 -29.41 -9.75
N ASP A 847 38.27 -29.65 -8.66
CA ASP A 847 38.28 -28.89 -7.41
C ASP A 847 38.66 -27.41 -7.60
N ASP A 848 37.68 -26.56 -7.93
CA ASP A 848 37.80 -25.12 -7.74
C ASP A 848 37.78 -24.84 -6.23
N VAL A 849 38.72 -24.02 -5.74
CA VAL A 849 38.87 -23.60 -4.33
C VAL A 849 37.53 -23.09 -3.77
N LEU A 850 36.71 -22.44 -4.59
CA LEU A 850 35.40 -21.91 -4.19
C LEU A 850 34.35 -23.00 -3.93
N SER A 851 34.51 -24.18 -4.53
CA SER A 851 33.67 -25.36 -4.29
C SER A 851 34.26 -26.31 -3.26
N TRP A 852 35.42 -26.01 -2.66
CA TRP A 852 36.06 -26.91 -1.71
C TRP A 852 35.18 -27.17 -0.47
N ASN A 853 35.20 -28.41 0.01
CA ASN A 853 34.46 -28.88 1.18
C ASN A 853 35.22 -30.06 1.82
N LEU A 854 35.46 -29.97 3.13
CA LEU A 854 36.27 -30.92 3.90
C LEU A 854 35.67 -32.34 3.93
N GLY A 855 34.34 -32.47 3.96
CA GLY A 855 33.66 -33.77 3.96
C GLY A 855 33.87 -34.53 2.65
N ARG A 856 33.82 -33.82 1.51
CA ARG A 856 34.13 -34.39 0.19
C ARG A 856 35.60 -34.77 0.06
N ASP A 857 36.48 -33.85 0.44
CA ASP A 857 37.94 -34.04 0.42
C ASP A 857 38.35 -35.33 1.15
N ARG A 858 37.87 -35.52 2.39
CA ARG A 858 38.09 -36.75 3.17
C ARG A 858 37.54 -38.01 2.52
N ALA A 859 36.40 -37.91 1.84
CA ALA A 859 35.80 -39.05 1.16
C ALA A 859 36.64 -39.49 -0.05
N PHE A 860 37.15 -38.53 -0.84
CA PHE A 860 38.06 -38.81 -1.95
C PHE A 860 39.39 -39.38 -1.47
N ASP A 861 39.99 -38.79 -0.43
CA ASP A 861 41.23 -39.29 0.15
C ASP A 861 41.08 -40.73 0.67
N ALA A 862 39.95 -41.06 1.31
CA ALA A 862 39.68 -42.41 1.79
C ALA A 862 39.51 -43.44 0.65
N ALA A 863 38.98 -43.02 -0.50
CA ALA A 863 38.78 -43.88 -1.67
C ALA A 863 40.05 -44.05 -2.52
N LYS A 864 41.04 -43.17 -2.37
CA LYS A 864 42.24 -43.14 -3.19
C LYS A 864 43.07 -44.43 -3.02
N GLY A 865 43.32 -45.13 -4.13
CA GLY A 865 44.13 -46.35 -4.15
C GLY A 865 43.39 -47.63 -3.72
N ARG A 866 42.07 -47.58 -3.53
CA ARG A 866 41.20 -48.73 -3.24
C ARG A 866 40.60 -49.29 -4.54
N ASP A 867 40.41 -50.60 -4.65
CA ASP A 867 39.73 -51.23 -5.79
C ASP A 867 38.21 -51.28 -5.54
N LEU A 868 37.50 -50.24 -5.99
CA LEU A 868 36.05 -50.08 -5.78
C LEU A 868 35.22 -50.52 -7.00
N THR A 869 35.65 -51.56 -7.71
CA THR A 869 34.90 -52.12 -8.82
C THR A 869 33.66 -52.89 -8.33
N VAL A 870 32.49 -52.57 -8.88
CA VAL A 870 31.21 -53.20 -8.48
C VAL A 870 31.02 -54.52 -9.20
N ASP A 871 30.85 -55.60 -8.44
CA ASP A 871 30.36 -56.88 -8.94
C ASP A 871 28.86 -57.03 -8.58
N PRO A 872 27.94 -56.86 -9.56
CA PRO A 872 26.50 -56.93 -9.30
C PRO A 872 26.03 -58.28 -8.75
N THR A 873 26.75 -59.37 -9.04
CA THR A 873 26.39 -60.70 -8.54
C THR A 873 26.76 -60.88 -7.07
N PHE A 874 27.95 -60.41 -6.68
CA PHE A 874 28.36 -60.35 -5.28
C PHE A 874 27.42 -59.43 -4.48
N CYS A 875 27.13 -58.23 -4.99
CA CYS A 875 26.32 -57.26 -4.28
C CYS A 875 24.87 -57.70 -4.06
N LYS A 876 24.28 -58.49 -4.97
CA LYS A 876 22.95 -59.10 -4.77
C LYS A 876 22.89 -60.10 -3.60
N GLY A 877 24.02 -60.72 -3.26
CA GLY A 877 24.13 -61.63 -2.13
C GLY A 877 24.68 -60.99 -0.85
N PHE A 878 25.11 -59.72 -0.90
CA PHE A 878 25.73 -59.00 0.20
C PHE A 878 24.72 -58.02 0.85
N GLY A 879 24.20 -58.43 2.02
CA GLY A 879 23.25 -57.65 2.82
C GLY A 879 21.83 -57.64 2.27
N ASP A 880 20.91 -57.07 3.04
CA ASP A 880 19.50 -56.92 2.64
C ASP A 880 19.34 -55.62 1.83
N GLY A 881 18.78 -55.69 0.62
CA GLY A 881 18.29 -54.51 -0.13
C GLY A 881 19.20 -53.92 -1.22
N PHE A 882 20.16 -54.66 -1.80
CA PHE A 882 20.93 -54.15 -2.94
C PHE A 882 20.03 -53.87 -4.17
N VAL A 883 20.11 -52.65 -4.71
CA VAL A 883 19.41 -52.24 -5.95
C VAL A 883 20.48 -51.93 -7.02
N PRO A 884 20.43 -52.55 -8.21
CA PRO A 884 21.37 -52.29 -9.30
C PRO A 884 21.44 -50.80 -9.67
N THR A 885 22.61 -50.34 -10.08
CA THR A 885 22.92 -48.95 -10.48
C THR A 885 21.99 -48.40 -11.56
N ASP A 886 21.58 -49.20 -12.55
CA ASP A 886 20.67 -48.80 -13.64
C ASP A 886 19.25 -48.43 -13.19
N THR A 887 18.83 -48.86 -11.98
CA THR A 887 17.47 -48.60 -11.45
C THR A 887 17.42 -47.51 -10.39
N ARG A 888 18.57 -46.94 -9.98
CA ARG A 888 18.62 -45.96 -8.87
C ARG A 888 18.43 -44.50 -9.31
N SER A 889 18.62 -44.16 -10.59
CA SER A 889 18.35 -42.80 -11.10
C SER A 889 16.86 -42.48 -11.17
N GLU A 890 15.98 -43.47 -11.28
CA GLU A 890 14.52 -43.27 -11.40
C GLU A 890 13.78 -43.21 -10.05
N ILE A 891 14.44 -43.56 -8.94
CA ILE A 891 13.78 -43.75 -7.61
C ILE A 891 14.06 -42.60 -6.63
N PHE A 892 15.12 -41.80 -6.88
CA PHE A 892 15.56 -40.72 -5.98
C PHE A 892 15.51 -39.31 -6.59
N ASP A 893 14.95 -39.16 -7.79
CA ASP A 893 14.63 -37.87 -8.42
C ASP A 893 13.22 -37.38 -8.04
#